data_AF-A0A8I5TW04-F1
#
_entry.id   AF-A0A8I5TW04-F1
#
_cell.length_a   1.000
_cell.length_b   1.000
_cell.length_c   1.000
_cell.angle_alpha   90.00
_cell.angle_beta   90.00
_cell.angle_gamma   90.00
#
_symmetry.space_group_name_H-M   'P 1'
#
loop_
_entity.id
_entity.type
_entity.pdbx_description
1 polymer ?
#
loop_
_entity_poly.entity_id
_entity_poly.type
_entity_poly.pdbx_seq_one_letter_code
_entity_poly.pdbx_strand_id
1 'polypeptide(L)'
;MSSQGSPSVALSTTTVSSVAVQAGDSKIVIAVIKCGKWVQLQLAESQPNLLEIGSSQDETKKLLHDHELLLAKLKALEDRVWELLQEADKTAEENKDQSQVYDAMAETLGEAWAALVSMLERRMELLRLTSDFFENALEFAIKIDQAEDFLQNTHEFESAESLKSLLQLHEHHTKELLERSLALLNKSQQLTDFIEKFKCEGPNVNPELIQGAHSSCLKIDSLLELLQDRRRQLDKYLKQQWQELSQVLQICQWDKQENQVTCWFQKTIRDLQEQSLGSSLSDNEDLIRKHEELIIKAKEWNSAVEKLKSEALRILLSKDYVEKEHLQLSHQKLSQLQEEFGQLMVERNTWLKKANEFFNSANKAFDVLGRVEAYLKLLKSEGLSLAVLAARHEELYRKIKDCTADALQKGQTLISQVDSCSSQVSGIHEMMGCIKRRVDHLTEQCSAHKEYALKKQQLTASVEGYLRKVEMSIQKISPVLSNAMDVGSTRSESEKILNKYLELDIQAKETSHELEAAAKTMMEKNEFVSDEMVSLSSKARWLAEELNLFGQSIDYRSQVLQTYVAFLKSSEEVEMQFQSLKEFYETEIPQKEQDDAKAKHCSDSTEKQWQLFLKKSFVTQDLGLEFLNLINMVRMSLNGSHLLQGYSSKSK
;
A
#
# COMPACT_ATOMS: atom_id res chain seq x y z
N MET A 1 23.48 120.70 -35.48
CA MET A 1 22.06 121.10 -35.37
C MET A 1 21.34 120.01 -34.60
N SER A 2 20.88 120.31 -33.39
CA SER A 2 20.04 119.43 -32.59
C SER A 2 19.22 120.32 -31.66
N SER A 3 17.91 120.26 -31.88
CA SER A 3 16.87 121.09 -31.30
C SER A 3 16.70 120.87 -29.80
N GLN A 4 16.53 121.98 -29.07
CA GLN A 4 16.00 122.01 -27.71
C GLN A 4 14.63 121.32 -27.65
N GLY A 5 14.52 120.27 -26.84
CA GLY A 5 13.24 119.73 -26.38
C GLY A 5 12.78 120.49 -25.13
N SER A 6 11.58 121.03 -25.19
CA SER A 6 10.86 121.68 -24.09
C SER A 6 10.68 120.74 -22.90
N PRO A 7 10.67 121.24 -21.64
CA PRO A 7 10.39 120.42 -20.48
C PRO A 7 8.91 120.03 -20.47
N SER A 8 8.62 118.73 -20.42
CA SER A 8 7.25 118.24 -20.19
C SER A 8 6.78 118.72 -18.82
N VAL A 9 5.74 119.56 -18.80
CA VAL A 9 5.04 119.94 -17.58
C VAL A 9 4.51 118.66 -16.92
N ALA A 10 5.01 118.33 -15.73
CA ALA A 10 4.46 117.24 -14.93
C ALA A 10 3.02 117.62 -14.54
N LEU A 11 2.03 116.91 -15.10
CA LEU A 11 0.63 117.07 -14.72
C LEU A 11 0.48 116.69 -13.24
N SER A 12 0.02 117.63 -12.41
CA SER A 12 -0.21 117.38 -10.98
C SER A 12 -1.51 116.58 -10.79
N THR A 13 -1.39 115.38 -10.23
CA THR A 13 -2.52 114.51 -9.87
C THR A 13 -3.07 114.93 -8.50
N THR A 14 -4.38 115.21 -8.39
CA THR A 14 -5.01 115.65 -7.14
C THR A 14 -6.30 114.85 -6.89
N THR A 15 -6.49 114.33 -5.68
CA THR A 15 -7.75 113.70 -5.27
C THR A 15 -8.82 114.77 -5.06
N VAL A 16 -9.95 114.63 -5.74
CA VAL A 16 -11.06 115.62 -5.76
C VAL A 16 -12.19 115.23 -4.81
N SER A 17 -12.45 113.94 -4.64
CA SER A 17 -13.49 113.40 -3.75
C SER A 17 -13.15 111.97 -3.35
N SER A 18 -13.73 111.49 -2.24
CA SER A 18 -13.60 110.09 -1.80
C SER A 18 -14.93 109.57 -1.25
N VAL A 19 -15.32 108.38 -1.66
CA VAL A 19 -16.53 107.69 -1.18
C VAL A 19 -16.11 106.41 -0.46
N ALA A 20 -16.54 106.25 0.78
CA ALA A 20 -16.36 105.01 1.53
C ALA A 20 -17.66 104.20 1.50
N VAL A 21 -17.58 102.93 1.12
CA VAL A 21 -18.71 101.97 1.16
C VAL A 21 -18.35 100.86 2.12
N GLN A 22 -19.23 100.57 3.08
CA GLN A 22 -19.00 99.56 4.11
C GLN A 22 -20.21 98.63 4.27
N ALA A 23 -19.93 97.34 4.41
CA ALA A 23 -20.89 96.31 4.79
C ALA A 23 -20.19 95.26 5.66
N GLY A 24 -20.70 95.06 6.89
CA GLY A 24 -20.03 94.22 7.88
C GLY A 24 -18.59 94.68 8.14
N ASP A 25 -17.66 93.73 8.06
CA ASP A 25 -16.22 93.97 8.22
C ASP A 25 -15.53 94.34 6.90
N SER A 26 -16.27 94.36 5.78
CA SER A 26 -15.76 94.78 4.47
C SER A 26 -15.99 96.27 4.23
N LYS A 27 -14.94 96.99 3.83
CA LYS A 27 -14.92 98.41 3.53
C LYS A 27 -14.06 98.67 2.30
N ILE A 28 -14.55 99.50 1.39
CA ILE A 28 -13.77 100.06 0.28
C ILE A 28 -13.79 101.58 0.35
N VAL A 29 -12.70 102.22 -0.06
CA VAL A 29 -12.63 103.67 -0.28
C VAL A 29 -12.29 103.91 -1.74
N ILE A 30 -13.18 104.60 -2.44
CA ILE A 30 -13.05 104.95 -3.85
C ILE A 30 -12.66 106.43 -3.90
N ALA A 31 -11.50 106.74 -4.47
CA ALA A 31 -11.05 108.10 -4.70
C ALA A 31 -11.35 108.53 -6.14
N VAL A 32 -11.89 109.73 -6.30
CA VAL A 32 -12.01 110.43 -7.58
C VAL A 32 -10.75 111.27 -7.75
N ILE A 33 -9.90 110.91 -8.69
CA ILE A 33 -8.60 111.55 -8.90
C ILE A 33 -8.63 112.35 -10.20
N LYS A 34 -8.14 113.59 -10.18
CA LYS A 34 -8.04 114.46 -11.35
C LYS A 34 -6.59 114.71 -11.71
N CYS A 35 -6.23 114.47 -12.97
CA CYS A 35 -4.91 114.73 -13.54
C CYS A 35 -5.05 115.52 -14.85
N GLY A 36 -4.85 116.83 -14.80
CA GLY A 36 -5.10 117.71 -15.96
C GLY A 36 -6.57 117.73 -16.37
N LYS A 37 -6.87 117.23 -17.58
CA LYS A 37 -8.23 117.09 -18.13
C LYS A 37 -8.87 115.72 -17.83
N TRP A 38 -8.15 114.81 -17.19
CA TRP A 38 -8.60 113.44 -16.92
C TRP A 38 -9.14 113.33 -15.50
N VAL A 39 -10.25 112.60 -15.33
CA VAL A 39 -10.81 112.20 -14.04
C VAL A 39 -10.94 110.68 -14.04
N GLN A 40 -10.41 110.03 -13.00
CA GLN A 40 -10.40 108.58 -12.87
C GLN A 40 -10.91 108.18 -11.49
N LEU A 41 -11.74 107.14 -11.44
CA LEU A 41 -12.07 106.44 -10.20
C LEU A 41 -10.97 105.42 -9.90
N GLN A 42 -10.40 105.49 -8.71
CA GLN A 42 -9.42 104.53 -8.23
C GLN A 42 -9.86 103.97 -6.89
N LEU A 43 -9.76 102.65 -6.73
CA LEU A 43 -9.85 102.03 -5.41
C LEU A 43 -8.61 102.44 -4.61
N ALA A 44 -8.82 103.28 -3.60
CA ALA A 44 -7.76 103.82 -2.75
C ALA A 44 -7.46 102.93 -1.55
N GLU A 45 -8.48 102.26 -1.00
CA GLU A 45 -8.35 101.35 0.14
C GLU A 45 -9.34 100.19 0.00
N SER A 46 -8.93 98.98 0.35
CA SER A 46 -9.82 97.83 0.55
C SER A 46 -9.46 97.11 1.84
N GLN A 47 -10.43 97.00 2.74
CA GLN A 47 -10.31 96.26 3.98
C GLN A 47 -11.42 95.20 4.06
N PRO A 48 -11.11 93.90 4.15
CA PRO A 48 -9.76 93.35 4.02
C PRO A 48 -9.23 93.51 2.58
N ASN A 49 -7.94 93.21 2.39
CA ASN A 49 -7.28 93.25 1.08
C ASN A 49 -8.09 92.45 0.04
N LEU A 50 -8.08 92.89 -1.23
CA LEU A 50 -8.89 92.27 -2.30
C LEU A 50 -8.59 90.79 -2.56
N LEU A 51 -7.40 90.32 -2.19
CA LEU A 51 -7.00 88.93 -2.29
C LEU A 51 -6.99 88.21 -0.94
N GLU A 52 -7.42 88.85 0.15
CA GLU A 52 -7.65 88.16 1.43
C GLU A 52 -8.83 87.21 1.28
N ILE A 53 -8.59 85.94 1.60
CA ILE A 53 -9.51 84.82 1.41
C ILE A 53 -10.10 84.27 2.73
N GLY A 54 -9.57 84.69 3.88
CA GLY A 54 -9.88 84.09 5.19
C GLY A 54 -9.00 82.87 5.48
N SER A 55 -9.14 82.30 6.68
CA SER A 55 -8.31 81.17 7.14
C SER A 55 -9.13 79.89 7.39
N SER A 56 -10.45 79.96 7.23
CA SER A 56 -11.38 78.85 7.43
C SER A 56 -12.63 79.02 6.58
N GLN A 57 -13.43 77.94 6.45
CA GLN A 57 -14.70 77.98 5.72
C GLN A 57 -15.65 79.06 6.26
N ASP A 58 -15.75 79.18 7.59
CA ASP A 58 -16.64 80.14 8.24
C ASP A 58 -16.19 81.58 8.01
N GLU A 59 -14.87 81.83 8.10
CA GLU A 59 -14.29 83.15 7.79
C GLU A 59 -14.53 83.52 6.33
N THR A 60 -14.26 82.61 5.39
CA THR A 60 -14.48 82.87 3.96
C THR A 60 -15.95 83.11 3.64
N LYS A 61 -16.87 82.33 4.22
CA LYS A 61 -18.32 82.54 4.03
C LYS A 61 -18.77 83.89 4.58
N LYS A 62 -18.23 84.31 5.73
CA LYS A 62 -18.49 85.65 6.28
C LYS A 62 -17.95 86.74 5.35
N LEU A 63 -16.71 86.61 4.87
CA LEU A 63 -16.11 87.54 3.91
C LEU A 63 -16.93 87.63 2.62
N LEU A 64 -17.38 86.49 2.08
CA LEU A 64 -18.23 86.44 0.90
C LEU A 64 -19.55 87.18 1.12
N HIS A 65 -20.22 86.91 2.25
CA HIS A 65 -21.49 87.55 2.59
C HIS A 65 -21.36 89.08 2.74
N ASP A 66 -20.36 89.53 3.50
CA ASP A 66 -20.08 90.96 3.70
C ASP A 66 -19.74 91.64 2.37
N HIS A 67 -18.97 90.98 1.50
CA HIS A 67 -18.59 91.49 0.18
C HIS A 67 -19.78 91.53 -0.80
N GLU A 68 -20.65 90.53 -0.81
CA GLU A 68 -21.89 90.54 -1.60
C GLU A 68 -22.81 91.71 -1.20
N LEU A 69 -22.95 91.96 0.11
CA LEU A 69 -23.71 93.10 0.61
C LEU A 69 -23.04 94.44 0.26
N LEU A 70 -21.71 94.52 0.32
CA LEU A 70 -20.95 95.70 -0.08
C LEU A 70 -21.16 96.01 -1.57
N LEU A 71 -21.05 94.99 -2.43
CA LEU A 71 -21.23 95.16 -3.87
C LEU A 71 -22.67 95.56 -4.20
N ALA A 72 -23.67 94.98 -3.52
CA ALA A 72 -25.07 95.38 -3.68
C ALA A 72 -25.30 96.85 -3.28
N LYS A 73 -24.69 97.31 -2.18
CA LYS A 73 -24.74 98.73 -1.78
C LYS A 73 -24.05 99.64 -2.79
N LEU A 74 -22.91 99.23 -3.34
CA LEU A 74 -22.19 99.99 -4.35
C LEU A 74 -23.03 100.11 -5.65
N LYS A 75 -23.61 99.00 -6.12
CA LYS A 75 -24.49 98.98 -7.30
C LYS A 75 -25.77 99.79 -7.07
N ALA A 76 -26.32 99.83 -5.86
CA ALA A 76 -27.46 100.71 -5.56
C ALA A 76 -27.12 102.21 -5.66
N LEU A 77 -25.83 102.58 -5.66
CA LEU A 77 -25.37 103.95 -5.92
C LEU A 77 -25.17 104.22 -7.42
N GLU A 78 -25.19 103.18 -8.27
CA GLU A 78 -24.97 103.28 -9.72
C GLU A 78 -25.98 104.21 -10.38
N ASP A 79 -27.28 104.04 -10.10
CA ASP A 79 -28.35 104.90 -10.64
C ASP A 79 -28.12 106.37 -10.29
N ARG A 80 -27.66 106.64 -9.06
CA ARG A 80 -27.35 108.00 -8.59
C ARG A 80 -26.09 108.57 -9.25
N VAL A 81 -25.11 107.72 -9.56
CA VAL A 81 -23.91 108.13 -10.31
C VAL A 81 -24.27 108.45 -11.76
N TRP A 82 -25.15 107.67 -12.39
CA TRP A 82 -25.66 107.94 -13.73
C TRP A 82 -26.53 109.19 -13.81
N GLU A 83 -27.39 109.44 -12.82
CA GLU A 83 -28.15 110.69 -12.71
C GLU A 83 -27.24 111.92 -12.60
N LEU A 84 -26.14 111.81 -11.83
CA LEU A 84 -25.14 112.88 -11.69
C LEU A 84 -24.32 113.10 -12.97
N LEU A 85 -24.00 112.02 -13.70
CA LEU A 85 -23.35 112.09 -15.01
C LEU A 85 -24.28 112.78 -16.03
N GLN A 86 -25.57 112.44 -16.05
CA GLN A 86 -26.56 113.04 -16.94
C GLN A 86 -26.76 114.54 -16.66
N GLU A 87 -26.73 114.97 -15.40
CA GLU A 87 -26.77 116.40 -15.04
C GLU A 87 -25.47 117.13 -15.43
N ALA A 88 -24.32 116.44 -15.38
CA ALA A 88 -23.05 116.97 -15.88
C ALA A 88 -23.06 117.13 -17.41
N ASP A 89 -23.62 116.18 -18.15
CA ASP A 89 -23.79 116.23 -19.61
C ASP A 89 -24.67 117.43 -20.02
N LYS A 90 -25.78 117.64 -19.31
CA LYS A 90 -26.67 118.80 -19.51
C LYS A 90 -25.97 120.13 -19.23
N THR A 91 -25.13 120.18 -18.19
CA THR A 91 -24.32 121.37 -17.85
C THR A 91 -23.21 121.62 -18.88
N ALA A 92 -22.71 120.56 -19.54
CA ALA A 92 -21.73 120.63 -20.61
C ALA A 92 -22.33 121.17 -21.92
N GLU A 93 -23.59 120.81 -22.23
CA GLU A 93 -24.35 121.40 -23.36
C GLU A 93 -24.53 122.92 -23.22
N GLU A 94 -24.71 123.40 -21.99
CA GLU A 94 -24.83 124.83 -21.66
C GLU A 94 -23.49 125.59 -21.77
N ASN A 95 -22.34 124.91 -21.67
CA ASN A 95 -20.98 125.47 -21.74
C ASN A 95 -20.19 124.94 -22.95
N LYS A 96 -20.49 125.47 -24.15
CA LYS A 96 -19.94 125.01 -25.45
C LYS A 96 -18.40 124.98 -25.54
N ASP A 97 -17.69 125.80 -24.77
CA ASP A 97 -16.22 125.88 -24.80
C ASP A 97 -15.53 124.74 -24.03
N GLN A 98 -16.27 123.94 -23.24
CA GLN A 98 -15.74 122.86 -22.40
C GLN A 98 -16.41 121.49 -22.62
N SER A 99 -17.43 121.39 -23.49
CA SER A 99 -18.18 120.15 -23.76
C SER A 99 -17.29 118.93 -24.04
N GLN A 100 -16.25 119.06 -24.88
CA GLN A 100 -15.32 117.95 -25.18
C GLN A 100 -14.58 117.40 -23.95
N VAL A 101 -14.37 118.20 -22.91
CA VAL A 101 -13.70 117.76 -21.68
C VAL A 101 -14.67 116.99 -20.79
N TYR A 102 -15.94 117.43 -20.74
CA TYR A 102 -16.99 116.72 -19.99
C TYR A 102 -17.32 115.38 -20.64
N ASP A 103 -17.42 115.31 -21.97
CA ASP A 103 -17.67 114.06 -22.69
C ASP A 103 -16.55 113.02 -22.42
N ALA A 104 -15.29 113.44 -22.56
CA ALA A 104 -14.13 112.58 -22.27
C ALA A 104 -14.04 112.17 -20.78
N MET A 105 -14.47 113.05 -19.86
CA MET A 105 -14.53 112.75 -18.43
C MET A 105 -15.64 111.74 -18.10
N ALA A 106 -16.81 111.84 -18.73
CA ALA A 106 -17.92 110.91 -18.55
C ALA A 106 -17.55 109.51 -19.06
N GLU A 107 -16.91 109.43 -20.24
CA GLU A 107 -16.40 108.16 -20.80
C GLU A 107 -15.34 107.53 -19.88
N THR A 108 -14.35 108.31 -19.42
CA THR A 108 -13.31 107.82 -18.51
C THR A 108 -13.89 107.39 -17.15
N LEU A 109 -14.89 108.09 -16.63
CA LEU A 109 -15.54 107.73 -15.36
C LEU A 109 -16.38 106.45 -15.50
N GLY A 110 -17.10 106.29 -16.62
CA GLY A 110 -17.87 105.09 -16.94
C GLY A 110 -16.99 103.85 -17.08
N GLU A 111 -15.89 103.97 -17.83
CA GLU A 111 -14.89 102.89 -17.94
C GLU A 111 -14.26 102.54 -16.58
N ALA A 112 -13.93 103.54 -15.76
CA ALA A 112 -13.36 103.33 -14.44
C ALA A 112 -14.36 102.71 -13.45
N TRP A 113 -15.64 103.09 -13.52
CA TRP A 113 -16.71 102.45 -12.75
C TRP A 113 -16.89 100.99 -13.16
N ALA A 114 -16.97 100.71 -14.47
CA ALA A 114 -17.07 99.34 -14.98
C ALA A 114 -15.86 98.47 -14.55
N ALA A 115 -14.65 99.03 -14.59
CA ALA A 115 -13.44 98.35 -14.12
C ALA A 115 -13.47 98.07 -12.61
N LEU A 116 -13.95 99.02 -11.80
CA LEU A 116 -14.12 98.85 -10.35
C LEU A 116 -15.15 97.76 -10.04
N VAL A 117 -16.32 97.79 -10.68
CA VAL A 117 -17.36 96.77 -10.50
C VAL A 117 -16.83 95.41 -10.92
N SER A 118 -16.14 95.31 -12.06
CA SER A 118 -15.52 94.07 -12.52
C SER A 118 -14.50 93.50 -11.52
N MET A 119 -13.63 94.35 -10.96
CA MET A 119 -12.66 93.94 -9.95
C MET A 119 -13.34 93.41 -8.66
N LEU A 120 -14.43 94.05 -8.23
CA LEU A 120 -15.17 93.60 -7.05
C LEU A 120 -15.98 92.33 -7.34
N GLU A 121 -16.51 92.16 -8.56
CA GLU A 121 -17.14 90.90 -8.99
C GLU A 121 -16.13 89.75 -9.01
N ARG A 122 -14.91 89.98 -9.47
CA ARG A 122 -13.83 88.99 -9.39
C ARG A 122 -13.45 88.62 -7.97
N ARG A 123 -13.47 89.57 -7.03
CA ARG A 123 -13.31 89.27 -5.60
C ARG A 123 -14.42 88.38 -5.06
N MET A 124 -15.67 88.58 -5.50
CA MET A 124 -16.76 87.69 -5.15
C MET A 124 -16.51 86.27 -5.69
N GLU A 125 -16.07 86.14 -6.94
CA GLU A 125 -15.71 84.86 -7.55
C GLU A 125 -14.55 84.16 -6.81
N LEU A 126 -13.52 84.92 -6.43
CA LEU A 126 -12.42 84.42 -5.58
C LEU A 126 -12.94 83.84 -4.27
N LEU A 127 -13.82 84.57 -3.57
CA LEU A 127 -14.35 84.15 -2.27
C LEU A 127 -15.27 82.93 -2.39
N ARG A 128 -16.03 82.81 -3.49
CA ARG A 128 -16.79 81.59 -3.81
C ARG A 128 -15.86 80.40 -4.06
N LEU A 129 -14.83 80.59 -4.89
CA LEU A 129 -13.86 79.55 -5.19
C LEU A 129 -13.09 79.09 -3.93
N THR A 130 -12.81 80.03 -3.03
CA THR A 130 -12.19 79.76 -1.72
C THR A 130 -13.14 78.98 -0.81
N SER A 131 -14.44 79.33 -0.78
CA SER A 131 -15.43 78.60 0.02
C SER A 131 -15.49 77.14 -0.40
N ASP A 132 -15.53 76.88 -1.71
CA ASP A 132 -15.49 75.51 -2.24
C ASP A 132 -14.18 74.79 -1.88
N PHE A 133 -13.04 75.49 -1.89
CA PHE A 133 -11.75 74.91 -1.49
C PHE A 133 -11.78 74.45 -0.02
N PHE A 134 -12.26 75.29 0.89
CA PHE A 134 -12.37 74.91 2.30
C PHE A 134 -13.41 73.81 2.55
N GLU A 135 -14.49 73.75 1.75
CA GLU A 135 -15.44 72.65 1.79
C GLU A 135 -14.79 71.31 1.39
N ASN A 136 -14.04 71.30 0.28
CA ASN A 136 -13.28 70.12 -0.14
C ASN A 136 -12.21 69.72 0.91
N ALA A 137 -11.57 70.70 1.55
CA ALA A 137 -10.59 70.45 2.60
C ALA A 137 -11.23 69.81 3.83
N LEU A 138 -12.42 70.29 4.23
CA LEU A 138 -13.19 69.71 5.34
C LEU A 138 -13.65 68.28 5.02
N GLU A 139 -14.19 68.04 3.82
CA GLU A 139 -14.57 66.69 3.39
C GLU A 139 -13.36 65.73 3.43
N PHE A 140 -12.20 66.17 2.95
CA PHE A 140 -10.99 65.36 2.99
C PHE A 140 -10.54 65.08 4.43
N ALA A 141 -10.55 66.08 5.31
CA ALA A 141 -10.24 65.91 6.72
C ALA A 141 -11.16 64.89 7.39
N ILE A 142 -12.48 64.97 7.16
CA ILE A 142 -13.46 63.99 7.67
C ILE A 142 -13.12 62.57 7.21
N LYS A 143 -12.70 62.40 5.94
CA LYS A 143 -12.32 61.08 5.41
C LYS A 143 -11.00 60.56 5.98
N ILE A 144 -10.04 61.43 6.26
CA ILE A 144 -8.83 61.07 7.00
C ILE A 144 -9.22 60.58 8.40
N ASP A 145 -10.06 61.32 9.13
CA ASP A 145 -10.48 60.95 10.49
C ASP A 145 -11.21 59.59 10.49
N GLN A 146 -12.12 59.36 9.54
CA GLN A 146 -12.82 58.07 9.40
C GLN A 146 -11.87 56.88 9.16
N ALA A 147 -10.82 57.08 8.36
CA ALA A 147 -9.84 56.04 8.08
C ALA A 147 -8.83 55.86 9.23
N GLU A 148 -8.53 56.90 9.99
CA GLU A 148 -7.76 56.82 11.25
C GLU A 148 -8.54 56.04 12.32
N ASP A 149 -9.83 56.35 12.51
CA ASP A 149 -10.73 55.63 13.42
C ASP A 149 -10.84 54.15 13.02
N PHE A 150 -10.96 53.87 11.73
CA PHE A 150 -10.97 52.51 11.20
C PHE A 150 -9.70 51.74 11.59
N LEU A 151 -8.51 52.35 11.52
CA LEU A 151 -7.25 51.71 11.91
C LEU A 151 -7.09 51.53 13.42
N GLN A 152 -7.65 52.43 14.24
CA GLN A 152 -7.57 52.32 15.70
C GLN A 152 -8.45 51.20 16.26
N ASN A 153 -9.53 50.87 15.57
CA ASN A 153 -10.40 49.79 15.97
C ASN A 153 -9.73 48.43 15.75
N THR A 154 -9.64 47.61 16.80
CA THR A 154 -9.19 46.23 16.67
C THR A 154 -10.27 45.42 15.98
N HIS A 155 -10.01 45.00 14.74
CA HIS A 155 -10.95 44.18 13.97
C HIS A 155 -10.72 42.71 14.29
N GLU A 156 -11.58 42.14 15.12
CA GLU A 156 -11.65 40.69 15.30
C GLU A 156 -12.33 40.06 14.07
N PHE A 157 -11.72 39.01 13.52
CA PHE A 157 -12.28 38.25 12.40
C PHE A 157 -12.38 36.77 12.78
N GLU A 158 -13.55 36.19 12.55
CA GLU A 158 -13.83 34.78 12.89
C GLU A 158 -13.53 33.81 11.73
N SER A 159 -13.45 34.33 10.50
CA SER A 159 -13.32 33.52 9.30
C SER A 159 -12.48 34.18 8.19
N ALA A 160 -12.02 33.37 7.24
CA ALA A 160 -11.35 33.86 6.04
C ALA A 160 -12.24 34.79 5.18
N GLU A 161 -13.58 34.64 5.24
CA GLU A 161 -14.50 35.50 4.48
C GLU A 161 -14.63 36.88 5.15
N SER A 162 -14.76 36.92 6.49
CA SER A 162 -14.75 38.20 7.23
C SER A 162 -13.43 38.96 7.03
N LEU A 163 -12.30 38.25 6.97
CA LEU A 163 -11.00 38.85 6.70
C LEU A 163 -10.90 39.41 5.28
N LYS A 164 -11.51 38.74 4.29
CA LYS A 164 -11.59 39.25 2.92
C LYS A 164 -12.45 40.50 2.82
N SER A 165 -13.58 40.55 3.53
CA SER A 165 -14.41 41.76 3.62
C SER A 165 -13.66 42.92 4.28
N LEU A 166 -12.85 42.63 5.31
CA LEU A 166 -12.00 43.63 5.95
C LEU A 166 -10.96 44.21 4.99
N LEU A 167 -10.29 43.37 4.19
CA LEU A 167 -9.35 43.83 3.16
C LEU A 167 -10.03 44.68 2.08
N GLN A 168 -11.27 44.36 1.69
CA GLN A 168 -12.06 45.20 0.78
C GLN A 168 -12.39 46.57 1.39
N LEU A 169 -12.63 46.63 2.70
CA LEU A 169 -12.86 47.88 3.41
C LEU A 169 -11.60 48.76 3.45
N HIS A 170 -10.41 48.16 3.63
CA HIS A 170 -9.13 48.87 3.47
C HIS A 170 -8.96 49.47 2.07
N GLU A 171 -9.27 48.70 1.02
CA GLU A 171 -9.22 49.19 -0.36
C GLU A 171 -10.20 50.34 -0.59
N HIS A 172 -11.40 50.25 -0.02
CA HIS A 172 -12.41 51.30 -0.09
C HIS A 172 -11.91 52.61 0.54
N HIS A 173 -11.38 52.57 1.76
CA HIS A 173 -10.82 53.75 2.43
C HIS A 173 -9.65 54.35 1.64
N THR A 174 -8.74 53.51 1.14
CA THR A 174 -7.59 53.97 0.34
C THR A 174 -8.07 54.70 -0.93
N LYS A 175 -9.07 54.15 -1.61
CA LYS A 175 -9.65 54.75 -2.81
C LYS A 175 -10.33 56.08 -2.49
N GLU A 176 -11.15 56.13 -1.44
CA GLU A 176 -11.87 57.34 -1.06
C GLU A 176 -10.90 58.48 -0.66
N LEU A 177 -9.84 58.17 0.08
CA LEU A 177 -8.78 59.13 0.43
C LEU A 177 -8.09 59.70 -0.82
N LEU A 178 -7.79 58.85 -1.81
CA LEU A 178 -7.19 59.28 -3.08
C LEU A 178 -8.12 60.20 -3.86
N GLU A 179 -9.40 59.86 -3.94
CA GLU A 179 -10.43 60.66 -4.65
C GLU A 179 -10.59 62.05 -4.02
N ARG A 180 -10.71 62.13 -2.69
CA ARG A 180 -10.84 63.42 -1.97
C ARG A 180 -9.55 64.24 -2.02
N SER A 181 -8.39 63.60 -1.91
CA SER A 181 -7.09 64.25 -2.10
C SER A 181 -6.97 64.88 -3.49
N LEU A 182 -7.40 64.17 -4.53
CA LEU A 182 -7.36 64.68 -5.91
C LEU A 182 -8.32 65.85 -6.12
N ALA A 183 -9.55 65.76 -5.58
CA ALA A 183 -10.53 66.84 -5.63
C ALA A 183 -9.98 68.13 -4.98
N LEU A 184 -9.38 68.01 -3.80
CA LEU A 184 -8.77 69.13 -3.09
C LEU A 184 -7.60 69.75 -3.87
N LEU A 185 -6.68 68.95 -4.41
CA LEU A 185 -5.54 69.44 -5.21
C LEU A 185 -5.99 70.15 -6.49
N ASN A 186 -7.00 69.61 -7.18
CA ASN A 186 -7.56 70.27 -8.36
C ASN A 186 -8.18 71.62 -7.99
N LYS A 187 -8.87 71.69 -6.85
CA LYS A 187 -9.50 72.94 -6.40
C LYS A 187 -8.48 73.96 -5.94
N SER A 188 -7.41 73.54 -5.28
CA SER A 188 -6.33 74.44 -4.89
C SER A 188 -5.57 75.00 -6.08
N GLN A 189 -5.36 74.21 -7.13
CA GLN A 189 -4.77 74.67 -8.38
C GLN A 189 -5.64 75.73 -9.03
N GLN A 190 -6.95 75.48 -9.16
CA GLN A 190 -7.91 76.46 -9.69
C GLN A 190 -7.86 77.77 -8.90
N LEU A 191 -7.82 77.69 -7.56
CA LEU A 191 -7.77 78.85 -6.68
C LEU A 191 -6.46 79.64 -6.82
N THR A 192 -5.33 78.95 -6.84
CA THR A 192 -4.01 79.58 -6.99
C THR A 192 -3.86 80.24 -8.37
N ASP A 193 -4.33 79.58 -9.44
CA ASP A 193 -4.36 80.13 -10.78
C ASP A 193 -5.25 81.38 -10.87
N PHE A 194 -6.37 81.39 -10.16
CA PHE A 194 -7.26 82.55 -10.08
C PHE A 194 -6.58 83.72 -9.37
N ILE A 195 -5.93 83.45 -8.23
CA ILE A 195 -5.18 84.46 -7.45
C ILE A 195 -4.06 85.07 -8.31
N GLU A 196 -3.29 84.26 -9.03
CA GLU A 196 -2.19 84.76 -9.86
C GLU A 196 -2.69 85.63 -11.03
N LYS A 197 -3.81 85.23 -11.66
CA LYS A 197 -4.47 86.05 -12.70
C LYS A 197 -4.99 87.36 -12.14
N PHE A 198 -5.63 87.35 -10.96
CA PHE A 198 -6.20 88.54 -10.34
C PHE A 198 -5.11 89.53 -9.84
N LYS A 199 -3.97 89.02 -9.38
CA LYS A 199 -2.80 89.84 -9.03
C LYS A 199 -2.25 90.67 -10.21
N CYS A 200 -2.35 90.17 -11.44
CA CYS A 200 -1.70 90.75 -12.62
C CYS A 200 -2.61 91.69 -13.46
N GLU A 201 -3.77 92.08 -12.94
CA GLU A 201 -4.70 92.93 -13.68
C GLU A 201 -4.37 94.42 -13.57
N GLY A 202 -3.80 94.97 -14.64
CA GLY A 202 -3.60 96.41 -14.84
C GLY A 202 -2.16 96.79 -15.21
N PRO A 203 -1.94 97.99 -15.77
CA PRO A 203 -0.62 98.44 -16.23
C PRO A 203 0.36 98.82 -15.09
N ASN A 204 -0.11 98.92 -13.84
CA ASN A 204 0.70 99.19 -12.65
C ASN A 204 0.44 98.12 -11.58
N VAL A 205 1.48 97.39 -11.19
CA VAL A 205 1.39 96.33 -10.18
C VAL A 205 1.22 96.95 -8.79
N ASN A 206 0.09 96.68 -8.11
CA ASN A 206 -0.17 97.17 -6.75
C ASN A 206 0.56 96.29 -5.70
N PRO A 207 1.46 96.85 -4.86
CA PRO A 207 2.15 96.11 -3.80
C PRO A 207 1.21 95.39 -2.83
N GLU A 208 0.04 95.97 -2.52
CA GLU A 208 -0.94 95.37 -1.62
C GLU A 208 -1.57 94.11 -2.22
N LEU A 209 -1.81 94.08 -3.54
CA LEU A 209 -2.31 92.88 -4.23
C LEU A 209 -1.25 91.78 -4.25
N ILE A 210 0.02 92.12 -4.47
CA ILE A 210 1.10 91.13 -4.41
C ILE A 210 1.18 90.49 -3.01
N GLN A 211 1.13 91.31 -1.96
CA GLN A 211 1.18 90.83 -0.59
C GLN A 211 -0.04 89.97 -0.24
N GLY A 212 -1.24 90.40 -0.65
CA GLY A 212 -2.48 89.64 -0.45
C GLY A 212 -2.44 88.29 -1.17
N ALA A 213 -2.00 88.26 -2.43
CA ALA A 213 -1.82 87.02 -3.19
C ALA A 213 -0.87 86.05 -2.47
N HIS A 214 0.30 86.54 -2.05
CA HIS A 214 1.28 85.74 -1.34
C HIS A 214 0.73 85.18 -0.02
N SER A 215 0.06 86.02 0.78
CA SER A 215 -0.56 85.59 2.04
C SER A 215 -1.61 84.50 1.81
N SER A 216 -2.45 84.65 0.78
CA SER A 216 -3.51 83.70 0.46
C SER A 216 -2.97 82.38 -0.09
N CYS A 217 -1.98 82.42 -0.97
CA CYS A 217 -1.28 81.20 -1.43
C CYS A 217 -0.63 80.46 -0.26
N LEU A 218 0.03 81.16 0.68
CA LEU A 218 0.60 80.52 1.86
C LEU A 218 -0.45 79.81 2.73
N LYS A 219 -1.65 80.41 2.90
CA LYS A 219 -2.75 79.76 3.64
C LYS A 219 -3.19 78.46 2.95
N ILE A 220 -3.35 78.50 1.63
CA ILE A 220 -3.71 77.33 0.81
C ILE A 220 -2.63 76.24 0.94
N ASP A 221 -1.36 76.60 0.73
CA ASP A 221 -0.23 75.67 0.76
C ASP A 221 -0.07 75.02 2.13
N SER A 222 -0.18 75.79 3.22
CA SER A 222 -0.05 75.26 4.59
C SER A 222 -1.13 74.23 4.93
N LEU A 223 -2.39 74.47 4.52
CA LEU A 223 -3.48 73.54 4.76
C LEU A 223 -3.34 72.28 3.89
N LEU A 224 -2.94 72.44 2.61
CA LEU A 224 -2.64 71.33 1.73
C LEU A 224 -1.53 70.46 2.29
N GLU A 225 -0.42 71.05 2.72
CA GLU A 225 0.72 70.35 3.29
C GLU A 225 0.28 69.52 4.51
N LEU A 226 -0.44 70.13 5.44
CA LEU A 226 -0.96 69.45 6.63
C LEU A 226 -1.83 68.23 6.27
N LEU A 227 -2.81 68.39 5.39
CA LEU A 227 -3.73 67.30 5.02
C LEU A 227 -3.05 66.22 4.19
N GLN A 228 -2.14 66.60 3.28
CA GLN A 228 -1.38 65.64 2.47
C GLN A 228 -0.39 64.85 3.33
N ASP A 229 0.25 65.46 4.31
CA ASP A 229 1.15 64.76 5.21
C ASP A 229 0.42 63.79 6.14
N ARG A 230 -0.74 64.18 6.68
CA ARG A 230 -1.63 63.25 7.40
C ARG A 230 -2.00 62.06 6.52
N ARG A 231 -2.47 62.29 5.29
CA ARG A 231 -2.81 61.22 4.35
C ARG A 231 -1.60 60.34 3.97
N ARG A 232 -0.41 60.90 3.79
CA ARG A 232 0.81 60.12 3.53
C ARG A 232 1.20 59.21 4.69
N GLN A 233 1.03 59.68 5.93
CA GLN A 233 1.26 58.86 7.13
C GLN A 233 0.21 57.75 7.22
N LEU A 234 -1.07 58.09 7.04
CA LEU A 234 -2.18 57.16 7.05
C LEU A 234 -2.04 56.07 5.98
N ASP A 235 -1.64 56.44 4.75
CA ASP A 235 -1.37 55.50 3.66
C ASP A 235 -0.29 54.48 4.02
N LYS A 236 0.73 54.86 4.80
CA LYS A 236 1.76 53.91 5.25
C LYS A 236 1.16 52.86 6.18
N TYR A 237 0.36 53.30 7.16
CA TYR A 237 -0.29 52.39 8.11
C TYR A 237 -1.34 51.49 7.43
N LEU A 238 -2.19 52.05 6.56
CA LEU A 238 -3.17 51.27 5.79
C LEU A 238 -2.49 50.21 4.94
N LYS A 239 -1.39 50.55 4.25
CA LYS A 239 -0.62 49.58 3.44
C LYS A 239 0.02 48.49 4.28
N GLN A 240 0.61 48.86 5.42
CA GLN A 240 1.23 47.89 6.32
C GLN A 240 0.20 46.91 6.86
N GLN A 241 -0.90 47.40 7.44
CA GLN A 241 -1.98 46.55 7.96
C GLN A 241 -2.61 45.69 6.87
N TRP A 242 -2.84 46.24 5.67
CA TRP A 242 -3.35 45.45 4.53
C TRP A 242 -2.40 44.32 4.15
N GLN A 243 -1.07 44.56 4.14
CA GLN A 243 -0.08 43.52 3.84
C GLN A 243 -0.05 42.43 4.92
N GLU A 244 -0.13 42.80 6.20
CA GLU A 244 -0.18 41.87 7.32
C GLU A 244 -1.45 41.00 7.26
N LEU A 245 -2.63 41.62 7.11
CA LEU A 245 -3.91 40.93 7.01
C LEU A 245 -4.02 40.05 5.75
N SER A 246 -3.45 40.49 4.63
CA SER A 246 -3.40 39.72 3.38
C SER A 246 -2.54 38.45 3.53
N GLN A 247 -1.41 38.55 4.25
CA GLN A 247 -0.59 37.38 4.60
C GLN A 247 -1.35 36.42 5.52
N VAL A 248 -2.07 36.93 6.54
CA VAL A 248 -2.90 36.08 7.41
C VAL A 248 -3.98 35.36 6.59
N LEU A 249 -4.64 36.04 5.64
CA LEU A 249 -5.64 35.41 4.78
C LEU A 249 -5.04 34.28 3.95
N GLN A 250 -3.85 34.50 3.40
CA GLN A 250 -3.12 33.49 2.63
C GLN A 250 -2.80 32.25 3.47
N ILE A 251 -2.43 32.44 4.75
CA ILE A 251 -2.19 31.34 5.70
C ILE A 251 -3.48 30.62 6.04
N CYS A 252 -4.56 31.32 6.38
CA CYS A 252 -5.85 30.68 6.67
C CYS A 252 -6.37 29.84 5.48
N GLN A 253 -6.17 30.34 4.25
CA GLN A 253 -6.51 29.60 3.04
C GLN A 253 -5.62 28.37 2.86
N TRP A 254 -4.32 28.51 3.12
CA TRP A 254 -3.37 27.41 3.09
C TRP A 254 -3.75 26.33 4.11
N ASP A 255 -4.00 26.70 5.37
CA ASP A 255 -4.41 25.77 6.44
C ASP A 255 -5.70 25.04 6.08
N LYS A 256 -6.69 25.74 5.50
CA LYS A 256 -7.93 25.10 5.05
C LYS A 256 -7.67 24.04 3.99
N GLN A 257 -6.80 24.32 3.02
CA GLN A 257 -6.46 23.38 1.95
C GLN A 257 -5.60 22.24 2.47
N GLU A 258 -4.62 22.52 3.33
CA GLU A 258 -3.78 21.51 3.98
C GLU A 258 -4.64 20.53 4.77
N ASN A 259 -5.57 21.02 5.58
CA ASN A 259 -6.46 20.17 6.37
C ASN A 259 -7.28 19.21 5.51
N GLN A 260 -7.78 19.67 4.35
CA GLN A 260 -8.52 18.82 3.41
C GLN A 260 -7.65 17.70 2.85
N VAL A 261 -6.42 18.05 2.44
CA VAL A 261 -5.45 17.12 1.89
C VAL A 261 -5.00 16.12 2.95
N THR A 262 -4.64 16.59 4.15
CA THR A 262 -4.26 15.78 5.31
C THR A 262 -5.36 14.80 5.69
N CYS A 263 -6.62 15.25 5.79
CA CYS A 263 -7.76 14.38 6.08
C CYS A 263 -7.92 13.27 5.03
N TRP A 264 -7.76 13.61 3.74
CA TRP A 264 -7.84 12.62 2.67
C TRP A 264 -6.72 11.57 2.78
N PHE A 265 -5.47 11.98 2.97
CA PHE A 265 -4.34 11.06 3.13
C PHE A 265 -4.50 10.18 4.37
N GLN A 266 -4.79 10.74 5.55
CA GLN A 266 -4.97 9.97 6.78
C GLN A 266 -6.10 8.94 6.67
N LYS A 267 -7.23 9.32 6.04
CA LYS A 267 -8.32 8.37 5.78
C LYS A 267 -7.87 7.25 4.85
N THR A 268 -7.23 7.61 3.74
CA THR A 268 -6.83 6.63 2.72
C THR A 268 -5.74 5.69 3.25
N ILE A 269 -4.78 6.18 4.04
CA ILE A 269 -3.74 5.37 4.69
C ILE A 269 -4.38 4.30 5.58
N ARG A 270 -5.31 4.70 6.46
CA ARG A 270 -6.03 3.76 7.32
C ARG A 270 -6.80 2.72 6.49
N ASP A 271 -7.52 3.16 5.45
CA ASP A 271 -8.26 2.25 4.58
C ASP A 271 -7.32 1.26 3.88
N LEU A 272 -6.14 1.70 3.42
CA LEU A 272 -5.13 0.86 2.77
C LEU A 272 -4.55 -0.21 3.71
N GLN A 273 -4.35 0.13 4.98
CA GLN A 273 -3.87 -0.77 6.03
C GLN A 273 -4.91 -1.83 6.41
N GLU A 274 -6.21 -1.53 6.32
CA GLU A 274 -7.27 -2.48 6.69
C GLU A 274 -7.75 -3.35 5.52
N GLN A 275 -7.55 -2.92 4.27
CA GLN A 275 -8.07 -3.61 3.09
C GLN A 275 -7.41 -4.96 2.81
N SER A 276 -8.25 -5.98 2.56
CA SER A 276 -7.80 -7.32 2.21
C SER A 276 -7.08 -7.40 0.85
N LEU A 277 -6.37 -8.53 0.65
CA LEU A 277 -5.77 -8.93 -0.62
C LEU A 277 -6.71 -9.78 -1.50
N GLY A 278 -7.95 -9.98 -1.04
CA GLY A 278 -8.98 -10.78 -1.70
C GLY A 278 -9.09 -12.22 -1.21
N SER A 279 -10.16 -12.90 -1.61
CA SER A 279 -10.47 -14.31 -1.28
C SER A 279 -10.46 -15.25 -2.50
N SER A 280 -10.42 -14.69 -3.71
CA SER A 280 -10.38 -15.43 -4.97
C SER A 280 -9.62 -14.64 -6.05
N LEU A 281 -9.36 -15.27 -7.21
CA LEU A 281 -8.70 -14.59 -8.33
C LEU A 281 -9.50 -13.37 -8.81
N SER A 282 -10.81 -13.53 -9.03
CA SER A 282 -11.67 -12.43 -9.50
C SER A 282 -11.74 -11.29 -8.47
N ASP A 283 -11.89 -11.62 -7.19
CA ASP A 283 -11.92 -10.61 -6.12
C ASP A 283 -10.60 -9.83 -6.03
N ASN A 284 -9.47 -10.52 -6.16
CA ASN A 284 -8.15 -9.88 -6.20
C ASN A 284 -7.96 -9.00 -7.46
N GLU A 285 -8.42 -9.44 -8.63
CA GLU A 285 -8.38 -8.61 -9.86
C GLU A 285 -9.25 -7.35 -9.73
N ASP A 286 -10.40 -7.45 -9.08
CA ASP A 286 -11.26 -6.29 -8.77
C ASP A 286 -10.54 -5.31 -7.83
N LEU A 287 -9.83 -5.82 -6.82
CA LEU A 287 -9.02 -5.01 -5.91
C LEU A 287 -7.84 -4.33 -6.61
N ILE A 288 -7.20 -5.00 -7.57
CA ILE A 288 -6.16 -4.40 -8.42
C ILE A 288 -6.73 -3.23 -9.21
N ARG A 289 -7.88 -3.39 -9.87
CA ARG A 289 -8.51 -2.30 -10.62
C ARG A 289 -8.89 -1.11 -9.72
N LYS A 290 -9.46 -1.38 -8.54
CA LYS A 290 -9.73 -0.33 -7.54
C LYS A 290 -8.46 0.40 -7.08
N HIS A 291 -7.35 -0.33 -6.95
CA HIS A 291 -6.06 0.26 -6.60
C HIS A 291 -5.50 1.12 -7.74
N GLU A 292 -5.66 0.71 -9.00
CA GLU A 292 -5.29 1.52 -10.17
C GLU A 292 -6.09 2.83 -10.26
N GLU A 293 -7.40 2.79 -9.98
CA GLU A 293 -8.22 4.00 -9.87
C GLU A 293 -7.73 4.92 -8.74
N LEU A 294 -7.34 4.34 -7.60
CA LEU A 294 -6.79 5.10 -6.49
C LEU A 294 -5.44 5.74 -6.85
N ILE A 295 -4.58 5.08 -7.63
CA ILE A 295 -3.33 5.66 -8.15
C ILE A 295 -3.62 6.92 -8.98
N ILE A 296 -4.67 6.90 -9.81
CA ILE A 296 -5.05 8.06 -10.62
C ILE A 296 -5.48 9.22 -9.71
N LYS A 297 -6.38 8.97 -8.75
CA LYS A 297 -6.81 9.97 -7.76
C LYS A 297 -5.63 10.51 -6.93
N ALA A 298 -4.71 9.64 -6.53
CA ALA A 298 -3.52 10.03 -5.77
C ALA A 298 -2.63 11.02 -6.54
N LYS A 299 -2.57 10.96 -7.88
CA LYS A 299 -1.82 11.95 -8.67
C LYS A 299 -2.40 13.36 -8.54
N GLU A 300 -3.73 13.48 -8.49
CA GLU A 300 -4.40 14.77 -8.31
C GLU A 300 -4.09 15.36 -6.92
N TRP A 301 -4.20 14.54 -5.88
CA TRP A 301 -3.87 14.97 -4.51
C TRP A 301 -2.38 15.26 -4.32
N ASN A 302 -1.49 14.48 -4.93
CA ASN A 302 -0.06 14.79 -4.92
C ASN A 302 0.25 16.12 -5.62
N SER A 303 -0.42 16.44 -6.72
CA SER A 303 -0.30 17.77 -7.35
C SER A 303 -0.78 18.89 -6.42
N ALA A 304 -1.85 18.67 -5.65
CA ALA A 304 -2.30 19.61 -4.63
C ALA A 304 -1.27 19.79 -3.50
N VAL A 305 -0.63 18.71 -3.04
CA VAL A 305 0.46 18.78 -2.05
C VAL A 305 1.63 19.60 -2.57
N GLU A 306 2.10 19.37 -3.80
CA GLU A 306 3.24 20.13 -4.35
C GLU A 306 2.93 21.63 -4.49
N LYS A 307 1.68 21.98 -4.84
CA LYS A 307 1.21 23.37 -4.81
C LYS A 307 1.28 23.93 -3.38
N LEU A 308 0.75 23.22 -2.39
CA LEU A 308 0.81 23.65 -0.99
C LEU A 308 2.23 23.79 -0.46
N LYS A 309 3.16 22.90 -0.85
CA LYS A 309 4.57 23.00 -0.48
C LYS A 309 5.23 24.24 -1.06
N SER A 310 5.04 24.50 -2.36
CA SER A 310 5.60 25.71 -3.00
C SER A 310 5.01 27.00 -2.39
N GLU A 311 3.72 26.97 -2.05
CA GLU A 311 3.03 28.06 -1.38
C GLU A 311 3.59 28.31 0.03
N ALA A 312 3.76 27.26 0.83
CA ALA A 312 4.34 27.35 2.17
C ALA A 312 5.75 27.95 2.12
N LEU A 313 6.59 27.51 1.18
CA LEU A 313 7.94 28.08 1.00
C LEU A 313 7.89 29.57 0.65
N ARG A 314 6.96 29.98 -0.23
CA ARG A 314 6.77 31.39 -0.58
C ARG A 314 6.39 32.23 0.64
N ILE A 315 5.48 31.74 1.47
CA ILE A 315 5.05 32.42 2.70
C ILE A 315 6.21 32.49 3.71
N LEU A 316 6.95 31.39 3.92
CA LEU A 316 8.07 31.34 4.88
C LEU A 316 9.20 32.32 4.53
N LEU A 317 9.40 32.60 3.24
CA LEU A 317 10.39 33.56 2.74
C LEU A 317 9.96 35.04 2.92
N SER A 318 8.70 35.33 3.24
CA SER A 318 8.27 36.71 3.55
C SER A 318 8.92 37.17 4.86
N LYS A 319 9.34 38.43 5.00
CA LYS A 319 10.13 38.87 6.16
C LYS A 319 9.30 39.12 7.44
N ASP A 320 7.98 39.23 7.32
CA ASP A 320 7.18 39.98 8.29
C ASP A 320 6.26 39.12 9.19
N TYR A 321 6.31 37.79 9.06
CA TYR A 321 5.41 36.91 9.82
C TYR A 321 6.06 36.28 11.06
N VAL A 322 5.33 36.31 12.19
CA VAL A 322 5.80 35.90 13.52
C VAL A 322 5.55 34.40 13.80
N GLU A 323 4.50 33.77 13.25
CA GLU A 323 4.18 32.34 13.52
C GLU A 323 4.64 31.38 12.41
N LYS A 324 5.86 31.57 11.90
CA LYS A 324 6.41 30.70 10.85
C LYS A 324 6.60 29.24 11.29
N GLU A 325 6.74 29.00 12.59
CA GLU A 325 6.98 27.68 13.15
C GLU A 325 5.81 26.72 12.92
N HIS A 326 4.56 27.17 13.08
CA HIS A 326 3.39 26.34 12.84
C HIS A 326 3.30 25.90 11.38
N LEU A 327 3.42 26.86 10.45
CA LEU A 327 3.40 26.59 9.01
C LEU A 327 4.53 25.64 8.61
N GLN A 328 5.74 25.84 9.15
CA GLN A 328 6.88 24.97 8.89
C GLN A 328 6.64 23.55 9.41
N LEU A 329 6.11 23.40 10.63
CA LEU A 329 5.78 22.10 11.22
C LEU A 329 4.70 21.37 10.41
N SER A 330 3.62 22.07 10.02
CA SER A 330 2.54 21.47 9.23
C SER A 330 3.03 21.06 7.84
N HIS A 331 3.85 21.91 7.19
CA HIS A 331 4.51 21.57 5.92
C HIS A 331 5.39 20.31 6.01
N GLN A 332 6.14 20.15 7.10
CA GLN A 332 6.94 18.94 7.34
C GLN A 332 6.07 17.71 7.55
N LYS A 333 5.01 17.82 8.38
CA LYS A 333 4.05 16.73 8.61
C LYS A 333 3.36 16.29 7.32
N LEU A 334 2.94 17.24 6.48
CA LEU A 334 2.32 16.95 5.19
C LEU A 334 3.29 16.18 4.27
N SER A 335 4.56 16.56 4.28
CA SER A 335 5.60 15.88 3.50
C SER A 335 5.81 14.44 3.98
N GLN A 336 5.87 14.22 5.29
CA GLN A 336 5.98 12.89 5.89
C GLN A 336 4.77 12.01 5.55
N LEU A 337 3.56 12.58 5.64
CA LEU A 337 2.32 11.87 5.34
C LEU A 337 2.24 11.44 3.86
N GLN A 338 2.72 12.30 2.95
CA GLN A 338 2.80 11.98 1.52
C GLN A 338 3.79 10.85 1.25
N GLU A 339 4.93 10.83 1.94
CA GLU A 339 5.94 9.78 1.82
C GLU A 339 5.41 8.43 2.34
N GLU A 340 4.79 8.43 3.53
CA GLU A 340 4.13 7.25 4.13
C GLU A 340 3.07 6.67 3.18
N PHE A 341 2.20 7.53 2.66
CA PHE A 341 1.19 7.11 1.68
C PHE A 341 1.83 6.52 0.41
N GLY A 342 2.88 7.16 -0.10
CA GLY A 342 3.61 6.68 -1.28
C GLY A 342 4.19 5.28 -1.07
N GLN A 343 4.81 5.04 0.09
CA GLN A 343 5.34 3.74 0.46
C GLN A 343 4.23 2.67 0.54
N LEU A 344 3.15 2.95 1.27
CA LEU A 344 2.01 2.03 1.41
C LEU A 344 1.36 1.69 0.06
N MET A 345 1.27 2.65 -0.87
CA MET A 345 0.75 2.39 -2.21
C MET A 345 1.62 1.41 -2.98
N VAL A 346 2.94 1.55 -2.93
CA VAL A 346 3.89 0.64 -3.60
C VAL A 346 3.86 -0.76 -2.97
N GLU A 347 3.86 -0.82 -1.64
CA GLU A 347 3.76 -2.08 -0.90
C GLU A 347 2.46 -2.81 -1.23
N ARG A 348 1.31 -2.11 -1.15
CA ARG A 348 0.00 -2.69 -1.48
C ARG A 348 -0.07 -3.22 -2.90
N ASN A 349 0.44 -2.48 -3.88
CA ASN A 349 0.51 -2.95 -5.28
C ASN A 349 1.31 -4.25 -5.39
N THR A 350 2.43 -4.33 -4.68
CA THR A 350 3.28 -5.52 -4.64
C THR A 350 2.54 -6.71 -4.03
N TRP A 351 1.82 -6.49 -2.93
CA TRP A 351 1.04 -7.54 -2.27
C TRP A 351 -0.15 -8.00 -3.11
N LEU A 352 -0.87 -7.09 -3.75
CA LEU A 352 -1.97 -7.43 -4.65
C LEU A 352 -1.50 -8.29 -5.82
N LYS A 353 -0.35 -7.97 -6.44
CA LYS A 353 0.24 -8.76 -7.52
C LYS A 353 0.67 -10.16 -7.06
N LYS A 354 1.34 -10.27 -5.90
CA LYS A 354 1.72 -11.58 -5.33
C LYS A 354 0.49 -12.42 -4.97
N ALA A 355 -0.56 -11.80 -4.43
CA ALA A 355 -1.82 -12.47 -4.16
C ALA A 355 -2.48 -12.96 -5.47
N ASN A 356 -2.42 -12.15 -6.53
CA ASN A 356 -2.90 -12.55 -7.86
C ASN A 356 -2.19 -13.80 -8.39
N GLU A 357 -0.86 -13.85 -8.27
CA GLU A 357 -0.07 -15.02 -8.66
C GLU A 357 -0.43 -16.26 -7.85
N PHE A 358 -0.65 -16.10 -6.53
CA PHE A 358 -1.12 -17.16 -5.66
C PHE A 358 -2.49 -17.69 -6.11
N PHE A 359 -3.49 -16.82 -6.33
CA PHE A 359 -4.83 -17.25 -6.74
C PHE A 359 -4.84 -17.88 -8.13
N ASN A 360 -4.01 -17.39 -9.05
CA ASN A 360 -3.80 -18.03 -10.35
C ASN A 360 -3.24 -19.46 -10.21
N SER A 361 -2.22 -19.64 -9.38
CA SER A 361 -1.67 -20.97 -9.09
C SER A 361 -2.68 -21.87 -8.37
N ALA A 362 -3.48 -21.33 -7.46
CA ALA A 362 -4.55 -22.06 -6.78
C ALA A 362 -5.60 -22.58 -7.78
N ASN A 363 -6.08 -21.73 -8.70
CA ASN A 363 -7.04 -22.14 -9.72
C ASN A 363 -6.48 -23.24 -10.63
N LYS A 364 -5.23 -23.11 -11.09
CA LYS A 364 -4.54 -24.15 -11.87
C LYS A 364 -4.45 -25.47 -11.11
N ALA A 365 -4.16 -25.41 -9.80
CA ALA A 365 -4.14 -26.58 -8.94
C ALA A 365 -5.54 -27.23 -8.86
N PHE A 366 -6.59 -26.44 -8.62
CA PHE A 366 -7.97 -26.95 -8.60
C PHE A 366 -8.39 -27.61 -9.92
N ASP A 367 -8.01 -27.06 -11.06
CA ASP A 367 -8.28 -27.67 -12.37
C ASP A 367 -7.64 -29.07 -12.50
N VAL A 368 -6.38 -29.20 -12.06
CA VAL A 368 -5.68 -30.49 -12.05
C VAL A 368 -6.33 -31.46 -11.06
N LEU A 369 -6.62 -31.00 -9.84
CA LEU A 369 -7.28 -31.82 -8.81
C LEU A 369 -8.66 -32.30 -9.26
N GLY A 370 -9.42 -31.46 -9.97
CA GLY A 370 -10.70 -31.85 -10.58
C GLY A 370 -10.55 -32.97 -11.62
N ARG A 371 -9.51 -32.92 -12.46
CA ARG A 371 -9.19 -34.01 -13.40
C ARG A 371 -8.74 -35.28 -12.69
N VAL A 372 -7.94 -35.16 -11.64
CA VAL A 372 -7.53 -36.32 -10.81
C VAL A 372 -8.75 -36.97 -10.17
N GLU A 373 -9.66 -36.19 -9.60
CA GLU A 373 -10.89 -36.70 -9.00
C GLU A 373 -11.77 -37.45 -10.02
N ALA A 374 -11.93 -36.89 -11.22
CA ALA A 374 -12.66 -37.55 -12.31
C ALA A 374 -11.99 -38.89 -12.70
N TYR A 375 -10.66 -38.92 -12.79
CA TYR A 375 -9.91 -40.13 -13.12
C TYR A 375 -9.97 -41.18 -12.00
N LEU A 376 -9.93 -40.77 -10.72
CA LEU A 376 -10.14 -41.69 -9.58
C LEU A 376 -11.53 -42.34 -9.62
N LYS A 377 -12.58 -41.60 -10.04
CA LYS A 377 -13.92 -42.16 -10.23
C LYS A 377 -13.96 -43.20 -11.34
N LEU A 378 -13.22 -42.98 -12.44
CA LEU A 378 -13.09 -43.95 -13.54
C LEU A 378 -12.36 -45.23 -13.08
N LEU A 379 -11.21 -45.10 -12.42
CA LEU A 379 -10.43 -46.24 -11.93
C LEU A 379 -11.24 -47.16 -11.00
N LYS A 380 -12.12 -46.60 -10.16
CA LYS A 380 -13.03 -47.39 -9.30
C LYS A 380 -14.00 -48.26 -10.09
N SER A 381 -14.34 -47.89 -11.32
CA SER A 381 -15.29 -48.63 -12.17
C SER A 381 -14.63 -49.65 -13.10
N GLU A 382 -13.31 -49.59 -13.31
CA GLU A 382 -12.59 -50.41 -14.31
C GLU A 382 -12.24 -51.84 -13.84
N GLY A 383 -12.47 -52.19 -12.57
CA GLY A 383 -12.25 -53.56 -12.07
C GLY A 383 -10.80 -54.05 -12.19
N LEU A 384 -9.83 -53.15 -12.04
CA LEU A 384 -8.40 -53.43 -12.21
C LEU A 384 -7.84 -54.33 -11.10
N SER A 385 -6.75 -55.06 -11.40
CA SER A 385 -5.99 -55.79 -10.38
C SER A 385 -5.34 -54.82 -9.38
N LEU A 386 -5.08 -55.30 -8.16
CA LEU A 386 -4.56 -54.45 -7.09
C LEU A 386 -3.18 -53.86 -7.43
N ALA A 387 -2.33 -54.60 -8.14
CA ALA A 387 -1.02 -54.14 -8.58
C ALA A 387 -1.10 -52.94 -9.54
N VAL A 388 -2.02 -53.02 -10.53
CA VAL A 388 -2.21 -51.95 -11.52
C VAL A 388 -2.85 -50.73 -10.86
N LEU A 389 -3.85 -50.93 -10.01
CA LEU A 389 -4.50 -49.86 -9.27
C LEU A 389 -3.51 -49.15 -8.33
N ALA A 390 -2.63 -49.89 -7.66
CA ALA A 390 -1.57 -49.34 -6.82
C ALA A 390 -0.61 -48.45 -7.62
N ALA A 391 -0.14 -48.90 -8.78
CA ALA A 391 0.74 -48.09 -9.63
C ALA A 391 0.07 -46.78 -10.10
N ARG A 392 -1.21 -46.84 -10.48
CA ARG A 392 -2.01 -45.65 -10.86
C ARG A 392 -2.23 -44.72 -9.68
N HIS A 393 -2.59 -45.24 -8.51
CA HIS A 393 -2.76 -44.43 -7.31
C HIS A 393 -1.46 -43.73 -6.88
N GLU A 394 -0.30 -44.38 -7.02
CA GLU A 394 1.00 -43.78 -6.74
C GLU A 394 1.34 -42.62 -7.71
N GLU A 395 1.03 -42.79 -9.00
CA GLU A 395 1.17 -41.72 -10.00
C GLU A 395 0.26 -40.52 -9.68
N LEU A 396 -1.00 -40.78 -9.32
CA LEU A 396 -1.95 -39.73 -8.96
C LEU A 396 -1.56 -39.04 -7.65
N TYR A 397 -1.07 -39.78 -6.65
CA TYR A 397 -0.58 -39.23 -5.40
C TYR A 397 0.55 -38.21 -5.63
N ARG A 398 1.53 -38.58 -6.47
CA ARG A 398 2.60 -37.63 -6.88
C ARG A 398 2.03 -36.42 -7.60
N LYS A 399 1.12 -36.63 -8.56
CA LYS A 399 0.50 -35.55 -9.33
C LYS A 399 -0.28 -34.56 -8.45
N ILE A 400 -1.00 -35.03 -7.43
CA ILE A 400 -1.71 -34.19 -6.45
C ILE A 400 -0.72 -33.31 -5.68
N LYS A 401 0.39 -33.89 -5.21
CA LYS A 401 1.41 -33.16 -4.45
C LYS A 401 2.11 -32.12 -5.32
N ASP A 402 2.53 -32.50 -6.52
CA ASP A 402 3.29 -31.64 -7.42
C ASP A 402 2.46 -30.47 -7.94
N CYS A 403 1.17 -30.69 -8.26
CA CYS A 403 0.33 -29.62 -8.81
C CYS A 403 -0.07 -28.56 -7.76
N THR A 404 -0.04 -28.91 -6.47
CA THR A 404 -0.43 -28.00 -5.37
C THR A 404 0.75 -27.30 -4.70
N ALA A 405 1.97 -27.80 -4.89
CA ALA A 405 3.19 -27.28 -4.25
C ALA A 405 3.41 -25.79 -4.51
N ASP A 406 3.31 -25.34 -5.77
CA ASP A 406 3.52 -23.93 -6.15
C ASP A 406 2.52 -22.99 -5.47
N ALA A 407 1.23 -23.34 -5.48
CA ALA A 407 0.18 -22.54 -4.84
C ALA A 407 0.39 -22.45 -3.32
N LEU A 408 0.69 -23.58 -2.66
CA LEU A 408 0.93 -23.60 -1.21
C LEU A 408 2.20 -22.83 -0.83
N GLN A 409 3.27 -22.92 -1.63
CA GLN A 409 4.51 -22.18 -1.41
C GLN A 409 4.29 -20.66 -1.56
N LYS A 410 3.60 -20.23 -2.62
CA LYS A 410 3.28 -18.82 -2.85
C LYS A 410 2.41 -18.25 -1.74
N GLY A 411 1.37 -18.98 -1.33
CA GLY A 411 0.51 -18.58 -0.22
C GLY A 411 1.28 -18.45 1.10
N GLN A 412 2.13 -19.44 1.43
CA GLN A 412 2.94 -19.41 2.65
C GLN A 412 3.96 -18.26 2.64
N THR A 413 4.61 -18.02 1.50
CA THR A 413 5.57 -16.92 1.34
C THR A 413 4.88 -15.58 1.53
N LEU A 414 3.69 -15.41 0.95
CA LEU A 414 2.91 -14.18 1.08
C LEU A 414 2.48 -13.92 2.54
N ILE A 415 2.00 -14.95 3.25
CA ILE A 415 1.65 -14.88 4.68
C ILE A 415 2.86 -14.61 5.59
N SER A 416 4.07 -14.99 5.17
CA SER A 416 5.28 -14.69 5.95
C SER A 416 5.79 -13.27 5.73
N GLN A 417 5.46 -12.66 4.58
CA GLN A 417 5.91 -11.32 4.20
C GLN A 417 4.93 -10.23 4.62
N VAL A 418 3.64 -10.53 4.59
CA VAL A 418 2.58 -9.72 5.20
C VAL A 418 2.40 -10.23 6.62
N ASP A 419 2.37 -9.37 7.63
CA ASP A 419 2.22 -9.79 9.03
C ASP A 419 1.21 -10.93 9.17
N SER A 420 1.65 -12.09 9.67
CA SER A 420 0.87 -13.33 9.59
C SER A 420 -0.43 -13.32 10.40
N CYS A 421 -0.61 -12.31 11.27
CA CYS A 421 -1.82 -12.05 12.04
C CYS A 421 -2.71 -10.95 11.43
N SER A 422 -2.34 -10.41 10.26
CA SER A 422 -3.09 -9.38 9.57
C SER A 422 -4.41 -9.93 9.01
N SER A 423 -5.49 -9.17 9.20
CA SER A 423 -6.77 -9.46 8.54
C SER A 423 -6.68 -9.43 7.02
N GLN A 424 -5.64 -8.78 6.46
CA GLN A 424 -5.46 -8.64 5.02
C GLN A 424 -5.29 -9.98 4.29
N VAL A 425 -4.71 -10.98 4.95
CA VAL A 425 -4.39 -12.30 4.38
C VAL A 425 -5.44 -13.39 4.67
N SER A 426 -6.59 -13.04 5.28
CA SER A 426 -7.63 -14.02 5.65
C SER A 426 -8.08 -14.87 4.45
N GLY A 427 -8.35 -14.25 3.31
CA GLY A 427 -8.77 -14.96 2.10
C GLY A 427 -7.70 -15.91 1.55
N ILE A 428 -6.42 -15.60 1.73
CA ILE A 428 -5.30 -16.49 1.35
C ILE A 428 -5.26 -17.71 2.29
N HIS A 429 -5.40 -17.50 3.60
CA HIS A 429 -5.51 -18.58 4.59
C HIS A 429 -6.67 -19.53 4.26
N GLU A 430 -7.85 -18.98 3.99
CA GLU A 430 -9.04 -19.75 3.63
C GLU A 430 -8.82 -20.57 2.36
N MET A 431 -8.28 -19.96 1.31
CA MET A 431 -7.98 -20.65 0.05
C MET A 431 -6.93 -21.76 0.23
N MET A 432 -5.86 -21.51 0.97
CA MET A 432 -4.88 -22.56 1.32
C MET A 432 -5.53 -23.71 2.09
N GLY A 433 -6.44 -23.40 3.02
CA GLY A 433 -7.24 -24.40 3.73
C GLY A 433 -8.14 -25.21 2.79
N CYS A 434 -8.73 -24.59 1.77
CA CYS A 434 -9.49 -25.29 0.73
C CYS A 434 -8.61 -26.25 -0.08
N ILE A 435 -7.41 -25.81 -0.50
CA ILE A 435 -6.45 -26.65 -1.23
C ILE A 435 -6.06 -27.86 -0.38
N LYS A 436 -5.62 -27.64 0.87
CA LYS A 436 -5.18 -28.71 1.78
C LYS A 436 -6.28 -29.75 2.01
N ARG A 437 -7.50 -29.32 2.35
CA ARG A 437 -8.64 -30.24 2.54
C ARG A 437 -8.92 -31.09 1.31
N ARG A 438 -8.82 -30.51 0.11
CA ARG A 438 -9.05 -31.25 -1.14
C ARG A 438 -7.90 -32.21 -1.46
N VAL A 439 -6.65 -31.82 -1.18
CA VAL A 439 -5.47 -32.69 -1.27
C VAL A 439 -5.60 -33.88 -0.34
N ASP A 440 -5.95 -33.65 0.92
CA ASP A 440 -6.13 -34.72 1.92
C ASP A 440 -7.22 -35.70 1.48
N HIS A 441 -8.38 -35.18 1.04
CA HIS A 441 -9.48 -36.01 0.55
C HIS A 441 -9.09 -36.89 -0.64
N LEU A 442 -8.41 -36.33 -1.66
CA LEU A 442 -8.01 -37.10 -2.84
C LEU A 442 -6.89 -38.09 -2.52
N THR A 443 -5.96 -37.70 -1.65
CA THR A 443 -4.88 -38.55 -1.16
C THR A 443 -5.42 -39.78 -0.41
N GLU A 444 -6.45 -39.60 0.42
CA GLU A 444 -7.10 -40.68 1.14
C GLU A 444 -7.73 -41.71 0.19
N GLN A 445 -8.31 -41.25 -0.93
CA GLN A 445 -8.84 -42.14 -1.96
C GLN A 445 -7.74 -42.92 -2.71
N CYS A 446 -6.50 -42.43 -2.73
CA CYS A 446 -5.36 -43.13 -3.32
C CYS A 446 -4.80 -44.23 -2.40
N SER A 447 -5.62 -45.11 -1.79
CA SER A 447 -5.14 -46.05 -0.76
C SER A 447 -4.53 -47.36 -1.29
N ALA A 448 -4.85 -47.77 -2.51
CA ALA A 448 -4.43 -49.06 -3.09
C ALA A 448 -2.91 -49.33 -3.05
N HIS A 449 -2.06 -48.31 -3.17
CA HIS A 449 -0.60 -48.49 -3.08
C HIS A 449 -0.15 -48.90 -1.67
N LYS A 450 -0.79 -48.36 -0.62
CA LYS A 450 -0.54 -48.76 0.79
C LYS A 450 -1.01 -50.18 1.05
N GLU A 451 -2.20 -50.52 0.54
CA GLU A 451 -2.76 -51.87 0.66
C GLU A 451 -1.89 -52.91 -0.09
N TYR A 452 -1.45 -52.59 -1.31
CA TYR A 452 -0.56 -53.44 -2.09
C TYR A 452 0.77 -53.66 -1.37
N ALA A 453 1.38 -52.60 -0.84
CA ALA A 453 2.62 -52.70 -0.06
C ALA A 453 2.45 -53.58 1.19
N LEU A 454 1.34 -53.42 1.93
CA LEU A 454 1.03 -54.24 3.10
C LEU A 454 0.84 -55.72 2.75
N LYS A 455 0.03 -56.02 1.72
CA LYS A 455 -0.19 -57.41 1.28
C LYS A 455 1.08 -58.06 0.75
N LYS A 456 1.91 -57.30 0.03
CA LYS A 456 3.24 -57.73 -0.40
C LYS A 456 4.11 -58.10 0.80
N GLN A 457 4.21 -57.23 1.80
CA GLN A 457 4.99 -57.49 3.02
C GLN A 457 4.47 -58.72 3.79
N GLN A 458 3.15 -58.85 3.94
CA GLN A 458 2.54 -60.01 4.60
C GLN A 458 2.82 -61.32 3.87
N LEU A 459 2.77 -61.31 2.53
CA LEU A 459 3.11 -62.48 1.71
C LEU A 459 4.58 -62.86 1.90
N THR A 460 5.51 -61.90 1.79
CA THR A 460 6.94 -62.12 2.01
C THR A 460 7.20 -62.73 3.38
N ALA A 461 6.62 -62.16 4.44
CA ALA A 461 6.78 -62.66 5.81
C ALA A 461 6.20 -64.07 6.01
N SER A 462 5.05 -64.37 5.39
CA SER A 462 4.42 -65.69 5.45
C SER A 462 5.30 -66.76 4.79
N VAL A 463 5.82 -66.47 3.59
CA VAL A 463 6.69 -67.38 2.84
C VAL A 463 7.99 -67.60 3.59
N GLU A 464 8.63 -66.53 4.08
CA GLU A 464 9.83 -66.63 4.87
C GLU A 464 9.60 -67.44 6.16
N GLY A 465 8.44 -67.29 6.79
CA GLY A 465 8.03 -68.09 7.95
C GLY A 465 8.01 -69.59 7.67
N TYR A 466 7.41 -70.03 6.56
CA TYR A 466 7.44 -71.45 6.15
C TYR A 466 8.86 -71.92 5.85
N LEU A 467 9.64 -71.14 5.09
CA LEU A 467 11.01 -71.53 4.73
C LEU A 467 11.93 -71.63 5.95
N ARG A 468 11.77 -70.78 6.97
CA ARG A 468 12.51 -70.90 8.23
C ARG A 468 12.16 -72.17 8.99
N LYS A 469 10.89 -72.60 8.99
CA LYS A 469 10.53 -73.88 9.63
C LYS A 469 11.17 -75.06 8.92
N VAL A 470 11.13 -75.06 7.59
CA VAL A 470 11.80 -76.07 6.76
C VAL A 470 13.30 -76.11 7.04
N GLU A 471 13.95 -74.94 7.08
CA GLU A 471 15.36 -74.80 7.41
C GLU A 471 15.70 -75.33 8.81
N MET A 472 14.89 -75.01 9.83
CA MET A 472 15.07 -75.52 11.19
C MET A 472 14.90 -77.05 11.27
N SER A 473 13.94 -77.62 10.54
CA SER A 473 13.71 -79.06 10.49
C SER A 473 14.86 -79.78 9.78
N ILE A 474 15.35 -79.26 8.65
CA ILE A 474 16.53 -79.76 7.95
C ILE A 474 17.77 -79.73 8.87
N GLN A 475 17.98 -78.66 9.64
CA GLN A 475 19.06 -78.58 10.63
C GLN A 475 18.96 -79.64 11.73
N LYS A 476 17.76 -80.09 12.10
CA LYS A 476 17.57 -81.18 13.08
C LYS A 476 17.88 -82.57 12.50
N ILE A 477 17.52 -82.80 11.23
CA ILE A 477 17.73 -84.07 10.52
C ILE A 477 19.21 -84.26 10.14
N SER A 478 19.86 -83.19 9.67
CA SER A 478 21.23 -83.16 9.17
C SER A 478 22.29 -83.88 10.05
N PRO A 479 22.40 -83.61 11.37
CA PRO A 479 23.40 -84.27 12.21
C PRO A 479 23.15 -85.78 12.39
N VAL A 480 21.90 -86.24 12.31
CA VAL A 480 21.59 -87.67 12.43
C VAL A 480 22.02 -88.43 11.17
N LEU A 481 21.85 -87.82 10.00
CA LEU A 481 22.26 -88.41 8.72
C LEU A 481 23.75 -88.26 8.42
N SER A 482 24.40 -87.24 8.96
CA SER A 482 25.85 -87.03 8.79
C SER A 482 26.69 -88.10 9.50
N ASN A 483 26.13 -88.77 10.52
CA ASN A 483 26.80 -89.85 11.22
C ASN A 483 26.76 -91.17 10.42
N ALA A 484 27.82 -91.98 10.58
CA ALA A 484 27.88 -93.33 10.04
C ALA A 484 26.69 -94.16 10.54
N MET A 485 26.18 -95.03 9.67
CA MET A 485 24.99 -95.82 9.95
C MET A 485 25.29 -96.88 11.00
N ASP A 486 24.74 -96.71 12.21
CA ASP A 486 24.75 -97.71 13.27
C ASP A 486 23.54 -98.63 13.11
N VAL A 487 23.79 -99.94 13.02
CA VAL A 487 22.73 -100.96 12.90
C VAL A 487 22.39 -101.62 14.22
N GLY A 488 23.11 -101.32 15.31
CA GLY A 488 22.95 -101.95 16.62
C GLY A 488 23.55 -103.37 16.69
N SER A 489 23.78 -103.87 17.90
CA SER A 489 24.37 -105.20 18.15
C SER A 489 23.34 -106.25 18.59
N THR A 490 22.17 -105.79 19.04
CA THR A 490 21.05 -106.63 19.48
C THR A 490 19.76 -106.19 18.79
N ARG A 491 18.80 -107.11 18.69
CA ARG A 491 17.50 -106.83 18.05
C ARG A 491 16.79 -105.61 18.66
N SER A 492 16.78 -105.49 19.99
CA SER A 492 16.13 -104.36 20.67
C SER A 492 16.79 -103.01 20.37
N GLU A 493 18.12 -102.98 20.20
CA GLU A 493 18.85 -101.77 19.79
C GLU A 493 18.53 -101.40 18.33
N SER A 494 18.58 -102.37 17.41
CA SER A 494 18.25 -102.17 16.00
C SER A 494 16.80 -101.71 15.78
N GLU A 495 15.83 -102.25 16.53
CA GLU A 495 14.43 -101.82 16.50
C GLU A 495 14.26 -100.37 17.00
N LYS A 496 14.98 -99.97 18.06
CA LYS A 496 14.98 -98.57 18.54
C LYS A 496 15.58 -97.60 17.52
N ILE A 497 16.67 -97.99 16.87
CA ILE A 497 17.31 -97.19 15.82
C ILE A 497 16.37 -97.08 14.61
N LEU A 498 15.75 -98.19 14.19
CA LEU A 498 14.75 -98.20 13.12
C LEU A 498 13.57 -97.25 13.43
N ASN A 499 13.01 -97.31 14.64
CA ASN A 499 11.92 -96.42 15.05
C ASN A 499 12.32 -94.95 14.98
N LYS A 500 13.57 -94.61 15.33
CA LYS A 500 14.11 -93.25 15.20
C LYS A 500 14.19 -92.79 13.75
N TYR A 501 14.59 -93.66 12.81
CA TYR A 501 14.60 -93.33 11.38
C TYR A 501 13.19 -93.22 10.79
N LEU A 502 12.23 -94.03 11.25
CA LEU A 502 10.81 -93.88 10.88
C LEU A 502 10.23 -92.56 11.41
N GLU A 503 10.60 -92.12 12.61
CA GLU A 503 10.22 -90.79 13.13
C GLU A 503 10.83 -89.65 12.30
N LEU A 504 12.08 -89.79 11.85
CA LEU A 504 12.72 -88.83 10.95
C LEU A 504 12.06 -88.80 9.56
N ASP A 505 11.58 -89.94 9.05
CA ASP A 505 10.81 -90.01 7.80
C ASP A 505 9.49 -89.24 7.92
N ILE A 506 8.77 -89.41 9.05
CA ILE A 506 7.57 -88.62 9.35
C ILE A 506 7.91 -87.13 9.39
N GLN A 507 8.97 -86.73 10.09
CA GLN A 507 9.41 -85.33 10.16
C GLN A 507 9.82 -84.77 8.79
N ALA A 508 10.48 -85.56 7.94
CA ALA A 508 10.86 -85.15 6.59
C ALA A 508 9.63 -84.94 5.69
N LYS A 509 8.62 -85.82 5.80
CA LYS A 509 7.33 -85.70 5.10
C LYS A 509 6.53 -84.48 5.55
N GLU A 510 6.44 -84.25 6.86
CA GLU A 510 5.84 -83.02 7.41
C GLU A 510 6.56 -81.76 6.92
N THR A 511 7.89 -81.79 6.89
CA THR A 511 8.72 -80.68 6.38
C THR A 511 8.48 -80.44 4.87
N SER A 512 8.25 -81.50 4.10
CA SER A 512 7.91 -81.41 2.67
C SER A 512 6.57 -80.73 2.45
N HIS A 513 5.57 -81.06 3.29
CA HIS A 513 4.27 -80.36 3.27
C HIS A 513 4.39 -78.88 3.65
N GLU A 514 5.27 -78.50 4.58
CA GLU A 514 5.52 -77.09 4.89
C GLU A 514 6.19 -76.34 3.71
N LEU A 515 7.09 -77.01 2.98
CA LEU A 515 7.71 -76.46 1.78
C LEU A 515 6.72 -76.32 0.62
N GLU A 516 5.82 -77.29 0.45
CA GLU A 516 4.73 -77.24 -0.51
C GLU A 516 3.73 -76.11 -0.17
N ALA A 517 3.43 -75.92 1.12
CA ALA A 517 2.62 -74.79 1.59
C ALA A 517 3.29 -73.44 1.27
N ALA A 518 4.62 -73.34 1.39
CA ALA A 518 5.37 -72.16 0.96
C ALA A 518 5.19 -71.93 -0.55
N ALA A 519 5.46 -72.95 -1.38
CA ALA A 519 5.36 -72.87 -2.83
C ALA A 519 3.95 -72.51 -3.32
N LYS A 520 2.92 -73.13 -2.74
CA LYS A 520 1.51 -72.82 -3.01
C LYS A 520 1.17 -71.37 -2.67
N THR A 521 1.62 -70.89 -1.52
CA THR A 521 1.44 -69.49 -1.10
C THR A 521 2.12 -68.50 -2.07
N MET A 522 3.25 -68.88 -2.67
CA MET A 522 3.90 -68.09 -3.73
C MET A 522 3.07 -68.07 -5.03
N MET A 523 2.50 -69.21 -5.44
CA MET A 523 1.76 -69.34 -6.70
C MET A 523 0.38 -68.68 -6.68
N GLU A 524 -0.37 -68.81 -5.58
CA GLU A 524 -1.72 -68.22 -5.44
C GLU A 524 -1.71 -66.69 -5.47
N LYS A 525 -0.55 -66.06 -5.23
CA LYS A 525 -0.39 -64.61 -5.13
C LYS A 525 0.71 -64.08 -6.06
N ASN A 526 0.74 -64.59 -7.29
CA ASN A 526 1.75 -64.24 -8.29
C ASN A 526 1.70 -62.77 -8.78
N GLU A 527 0.76 -61.96 -8.30
CA GLU A 527 0.67 -60.51 -8.59
C GLU A 527 1.71 -59.64 -7.85
N PHE A 528 2.45 -60.21 -6.89
CA PHE A 528 3.34 -59.48 -5.96
C PHE A 528 4.84 -59.74 -6.20
N VAL A 529 5.24 -59.93 -7.46
CA VAL A 529 6.63 -60.25 -7.83
C VAL A 529 7.61 -59.15 -7.36
N SER A 530 8.70 -59.57 -6.72
CA SER A 530 9.75 -58.70 -6.15
C SER A 530 11.09 -59.42 -6.17
N ASP A 531 12.20 -58.68 -6.16
CA ASP A 531 13.55 -59.26 -6.05
C ASP A 531 13.71 -60.11 -4.78
N GLU A 532 13.12 -59.68 -3.66
CA GLU A 532 13.02 -60.46 -2.42
C GLU A 532 12.29 -61.80 -2.62
N MET A 533 11.22 -61.81 -3.42
CA MET A 533 10.44 -63.01 -3.71
C MET A 533 11.22 -63.99 -4.61
N VAL A 534 12.05 -63.46 -5.51
CA VAL A 534 12.98 -64.25 -6.32
C VAL A 534 14.04 -64.91 -5.44
N SER A 535 14.58 -64.16 -4.45
CA SER A 535 15.52 -64.70 -3.45
C SER A 535 14.88 -65.77 -2.55
N LEU A 536 13.64 -65.58 -2.12
CA LEU A 536 12.91 -66.60 -1.36
C LEU A 536 12.61 -67.84 -2.21
N SER A 537 12.31 -67.67 -3.50
CA SER A 537 12.12 -68.79 -4.44
C SER A 537 13.40 -69.58 -4.66
N SER A 538 14.56 -68.93 -4.78
CA SER A 538 15.84 -69.63 -4.88
C SER A 538 16.19 -70.37 -3.60
N LYS A 539 15.93 -69.76 -2.43
CA LYS A 539 16.08 -70.43 -1.12
C LYS A 539 15.16 -71.65 -1.00
N ALA A 540 13.89 -71.55 -1.40
CA ALA A 540 12.95 -72.66 -1.38
C ALA A 540 13.40 -73.84 -2.25
N ARG A 541 13.95 -73.56 -3.43
CA ARG A 541 14.49 -74.58 -4.33
C ARG A 541 15.66 -75.33 -3.71
N TRP A 542 16.58 -74.60 -3.11
CA TRP A 542 17.72 -75.20 -2.42
C TRP A 542 17.27 -76.08 -1.24
N LEU A 543 16.33 -75.60 -0.41
CA LEU A 543 15.75 -76.40 0.67
C LEU A 543 15.03 -77.66 0.15
N ALA A 544 14.38 -77.58 -1.02
CA ALA A 544 13.73 -78.73 -1.65
C ALA A 544 14.73 -79.81 -2.06
N GLU A 545 15.86 -79.38 -2.65
CA GLU A 545 16.94 -80.28 -3.07
C GLU A 545 17.54 -81.00 -1.85
N GLU A 546 17.83 -80.26 -0.78
CA GLU A 546 18.42 -80.84 0.43
C GLU A 546 17.44 -81.77 1.17
N LEU A 547 16.16 -81.41 1.27
CA LEU A 547 15.15 -82.26 1.87
C LEU A 547 14.94 -83.56 1.08
N ASN A 548 15.00 -83.51 -0.25
CA ASN A 548 14.90 -84.69 -1.10
C ASN A 548 16.09 -85.65 -0.89
N LEU A 549 17.31 -85.11 -0.78
CA LEU A 549 18.50 -85.90 -0.44
C LEU A 549 18.37 -86.57 0.93
N PHE A 550 17.84 -85.85 1.93
CA PHE A 550 17.59 -86.42 3.25
C PHE A 550 16.51 -87.50 3.23
N GLY A 551 15.40 -87.28 2.51
CA GLY A 551 14.35 -88.27 2.32
C GLY A 551 14.90 -89.56 1.73
N GLN A 552 15.65 -89.47 0.62
CA GLN A 552 16.31 -90.64 0.01
C GLN A 552 17.26 -91.35 0.98
N SER A 553 18.03 -90.59 1.78
CA SER A 553 18.93 -91.17 2.77
C SER A 553 18.18 -91.87 3.90
N ILE A 554 17.09 -91.29 4.41
CA ILE A 554 16.25 -91.86 5.46
C ILE A 554 15.54 -93.11 4.96
N ASP A 555 14.91 -93.07 3.77
CA ASP A 555 14.22 -94.21 3.17
C ASP A 555 15.17 -95.39 3.01
N TYR A 556 16.34 -95.10 2.44
CA TYR A 556 17.37 -96.09 2.22
C TYR A 556 17.87 -96.70 3.55
N ARG A 557 18.19 -95.87 4.55
CA ARG A 557 18.69 -96.33 5.86
C ARG A 557 17.61 -97.10 6.62
N SER A 558 16.36 -96.67 6.51
CA SER A 558 15.21 -97.38 7.09
C SER A 558 15.04 -98.76 6.45
N GLN A 559 15.20 -98.87 5.13
CA GLN A 559 15.12 -100.14 4.41
C GLN A 559 16.21 -101.13 4.88
N VAL A 560 17.46 -100.68 4.98
CA VAL A 560 18.55 -101.51 5.52
C VAL A 560 18.28 -101.95 6.96
N LEU A 561 17.82 -101.05 7.82
CA LEU A 561 17.48 -101.37 9.21
C LEU A 561 16.29 -102.33 9.31
N GLN A 562 15.28 -102.19 8.45
CA GLN A 562 14.14 -103.12 8.37
C GLN A 562 14.60 -104.52 7.98
N THR A 563 15.44 -104.66 6.94
CA THR A 563 15.99 -105.95 6.53
C THR A 563 16.89 -106.54 7.61
N TYR A 564 17.68 -105.73 8.32
CA TYR A 564 18.52 -106.18 9.43
C TYR A 564 17.71 -106.67 10.64
N VAL A 565 16.68 -105.92 11.04
CA VAL A 565 15.77 -106.32 12.12
C VAL A 565 15.02 -107.60 11.74
N ALA A 566 14.58 -107.72 10.48
CA ALA A 566 13.95 -108.94 9.97
C ALA A 566 14.92 -110.14 10.01
N PHE A 567 16.17 -109.94 9.61
CA PHE A 567 17.24 -110.93 9.73
C PHE A 567 17.46 -111.35 11.19
N LEU A 568 17.64 -110.40 12.13
CA LEU A 568 17.85 -110.71 13.55
C LEU A 568 16.66 -111.48 14.14
N LYS A 569 15.43 -111.07 13.83
CA LYS A 569 14.21 -111.77 14.26
C LYS A 569 14.14 -113.20 13.69
N SER A 570 14.48 -113.38 12.41
CA SER A 570 14.53 -114.69 11.77
C SER A 570 15.66 -115.55 12.33
N SER A 571 16.81 -114.96 12.68
CA SER A 571 17.96 -115.64 13.30
C SER A 571 17.65 -116.11 14.72
N GLU A 572 17.00 -115.29 15.55
CA GLU A 572 16.49 -115.71 16.87
C GLU A 572 15.51 -116.87 16.74
N GLU A 573 14.66 -116.85 15.72
CA GLU A 573 13.67 -117.90 15.48
C GLU A 573 14.31 -119.19 14.95
N VAL A 574 15.34 -119.11 14.09
CA VAL A 574 16.14 -120.25 13.64
C VAL A 574 16.93 -120.85 14.80
N GLU A 575 17.52 -120.03 15.67
CA GLU A 575 18.22 -120.50 16.88
C GLU A 575 17.27 -121.23 17.83
N MET A 576 16.05 -120.72 18.01
CA MET A 576 15.01 -121.41 18.79
C MET A 576 14.61 -122.75 18.18
N GLN A 577 14.46 -122.82 16.84
CA GLN A 577 14.17 -124.07 16.14
C GLN A 577 15.36 -125.05 16.19
N PHE A 578 16.59 -124.54 16.09
CA PHE A 578 17.82 -125.34 16.24
C PHE A 578 17.92 -125.91 17.64
N GLN A 579 17.71 -125.10 18.67
CA GLN A 579 17.73 -125.56 20.06
C GLN A 579 16.64 -126.59 20.33
N SER A 580 15.43 -126.42 19.76
CA SER A 580 14.36 -127.44 19.80
C SER A 580 14.75 -128.75 19.11
N LEU A 581 15.45 -128.69 17.97
CA LEU A 581 15.98 -129.86 17.24
C LEU A 581 17.14 -130.53 18.00
N LYS A 582 18.03 -129.73 18.59
CA LYS A 582 19.17 -130.20 19.39
C LYS A 582 18.69 -130.90 20.66
N GLU A 583 17.74 -130.31 21.38
CA GLU A 583 17.11 -130.93 22.55
C GLU A 583 16.46 -132.26 22.16
N PHE A 584 15.78 -132.33 21.01
CA PHE A 584 15.22 -133.57 20.48
C PHE A 584 16.30 -134.65 20.23
N TYR A 585 17.38 -134.33 19.52
CA TYR A 585 18.46 -135.29 19.25
C TYR A 585 19.32 -135.66 20.48
N GLU A 586 19.46 -134.76 21.45
CA GLU A 586 20.17 -135.02 22.72
C GLU A 586 19.31 -135.83 23.72
N THR A 587 17.97 -135.76 23.64
CA THR A 587 17.07 -136.60 24.45
C THR A 587 16.76 -137.97 23.83
N GLU A 588 16.86 -138.14 22.50
CA GLU A 588 16.56 -139.39 21.79
C GLU A 588 17.79 -140.18 21.27
N ILE A 589 18.93 -140.24 22.00
CA ILE A 589 19.92 -141.33 21.88
C ILE A 589 20.55 -141.53 23.27
N PRO A 590 20.34 -142.64 24.05
CA PRO A 590 20.22 -144.05 23.61
C PRO A 590 19.15 -144.91 24.33
N GLN A 591 18.54 -145.89 23.65
CA GLN A 591 18.48 -147.29 24.11
C GLN A 591 17.87 -148.23 23.06
N LYS A 592 18.45 -149.44 23.05
CA LYS A 592 18.20 -150.57 22.15
C LYS A 592 16.75 -151.06 22.15
N GLU A 593 16.39 -151.57 20.97
CA GLU A 593 15.46 -152.67 20.69
C GLU A 593 13.95 -152.43 20.95
N GLN A 594 13.19 -152.64 19.87
CA GLN A 594 11.77 -153.06 19.82
C GLN A 594 10.68 -151.95 19.75
N ASP A 595 10.37 -151.47 18.53
CA ASP A 595 9.02 -151.55 17.88
C ASP A 595 8.95 -150.65 16.63
N ASP A 596 8.80 -151.26 15.45
CA ASP A 596 9.00 -150.66 14.11
C ASP A 596 7.88 -149.70 13.65
N ALA A 597 6.89 -149.40 14.51
CA ALA A 597 5.74 -148.53 14.19
C ALA A 597 5.76 -147.15 14.90
N LYS A 598 6.44 -147.00 16.05
CA LYS A 598 6.60 -145.71 16.74
C LYS A 598 7.81 -144.90 16.26
N ALA A 599 8.82 -145.57 15.71
CA ALA A 599 9.95 -144.91 15.06
C ALA A 599 9.53 -144.09 13.82
N LYS A 600 8.45 -144.49 13.13
CA LYS A 600 7.99 -143.84 11.89
C LYS A 600 7.22 -142.52 12.10
N HIS A 601 6.41 -142.41 13.16
CA HIS A 601 5.66 -141.20 13.48
C HIS A 601 6.51 -140.14 14.21
N CYS A 602 7.56 -140.56 14.93
CA CYS A 602 8.59 -139.64 15.44
C CYS A 602 9.40 -139.05 14.27
N SER A 603 9.83 -139.92 13.34
CA SER A 603 10.51 -139.51 12.11
C SER A 603 9.74 -138.50 11.26
N ASP A 604 8.41 -138.62 11.10
CA ASP A 604 7.61 -137.68 10.29
C ASP A 604 7.42 -136.29 10.94
N SER A 605 7.41 -136.21 12.28
CA SER A 605 7.33 -134.94 13.02
C SER A 605 8.68 -134.22 13.02
N THR A 606 9.77 -134.97 13.21
CA THR A 606 11.14 -134.45 13.13
C THR A 606 11.49 -134.03 11.72
N GLU A 607 11.06 -134.77 10.70
CA GLU A 607 11.24 -134.36 9.31
C GLU A 607 10.50 -133.05 9.04
N LYS A 608 9.28 -132.84 9.57
CA LYS A 608 8.59 -131.55 9.45
C LYS A 608 9.30 -130.42 10.20
N GLN A 609 9.84 -130.66 11.39
CA GLN A 609 10.62 -129.65 12.14
C GLN A 609 11.95 -129.35 11.46
N TRP A 610 12.62 -130.35 10.91
CA TRP A 610 13.83 -130.22 10.12
C TRP A 610 13.58 -129.45 8.81
N GLN A 611 12.51 -129.77 8.09
CA GLN A 611 12.08 -129.04 6.90
C GLN A 611 11.69 -127.59 7.25
N LEU A 612 11.06 -127.35 8.40
CA LEU A 612 10.75 -126.00 8.89
C LEU A 612 12.03 -125.23 9.26
N PHE A 613 12.97 -125.87 9.96
CA PHE A 613 14.27 -125.31 10.29
C PHE A 613 15.09 -124.99 9.04
N LEU A 614 15.16 -125.89 8.06
CA LEU A 614 15.81 -125.65 6.76
C LEU A 614 15.15 -124.49 6.03
N LYS A 615 13.81 -124.48 5.93
CA LYS A 615 13.07 -123.40 5.29
C LYS A 615 13.33 -122.05 5.96
N LYS A 616 13.34 -121.98 7.30
CA LYS A 616 13.66 -120.74 8.03
C LYS A 616 15.14 -120.37 7.95
N SER A 617 16.04 -121.34 7.89
CA SER A 617 17.47 -121.11 7.71
C SER A 617 17.76 -120.50 6.34
N PHE A 618 17.13 -121.01 5.27
CA PHE A 618 17.22 -120.42 3.93
C PHE A 618 16.65 -119.00 3.91
N VAL A 619 15.48 -118.76 4.51
CA VAL A 619 14.90 -117.41 4.61
C VAL A 619 15.81 -116.46 5.41
N THR A 620 16.43 -116.94 6.50
CA THR A 620 17.38 -116.13 7.29
C THR A 620 18.65 -115.84 6.51
N GLN A 621 19.15 -116.81 5.75
CA GLN A 621 20.30 -116.64 4.86
C GLN A 621 19.99 -115.64 3.74
N ASP A 622 18.81 -115.72 3.14
CA ASP A 622 18.34 -114.79 2.11
C ASP A 622 18.23 -113.36 2.67
N LEU A 623 17.65 -113.18 3.86
CA LEU A 623 17.57 -111.88 4.54
C LEU A 623 18.96 -111.32 4.90
N GLY A 624 19.88 -112.18 5.32
CA GLY A 624 21.27 -111.81 5.60
C GLY A 624 22.02 -111.39 4.34
N LEU A 625 21.83 -112.10 3.22
CA LEU A 625 22.36 -111.74 1.91
C LEU A 625 21.74 -110.45 1.37
N GLU A 626 20.44 -110.25 1.54
CA GLU A 626 19.73 -109.04 1.16
C GLU A 626 20.23 -107.82 1.94
N PHE A 627 20.40 -107.95 3.26
CA PHE A 627 21.02 -106.91 4.10
C PHE A 627 22.44 -106.57 3.64
N LEU A 628 23.29 -107.57 3.39
CA LEU A 628 24.65 -107.37 2.91
C LEU A 628 24.68 -106.71 1.53
N ASN A 629 23.76 -107.09 0.63
CA ASN A 629 23.62 -106.50 -0.69
C ASN A 629 23.20 -105.03 -0.60
N LEU A 630 22.24 -104.70 0.26
CA LEU A 630 21.83 -103.33 0.51
C LEU A 630 23.01 -102.51 1.06
N ILE A 631 23.66 -102.94 2.16
CA ILE A 631 24.83 -102.22 2.71
C ILE A 631 25.99 -102.07 1.72
N ASN A 632 26.25 -103.07 0.87
CA ASN A 632 27.28 -102.97 -0.17
C ASN A 632 26.89 -101.96 -1.26
N MET A 633 25.60 -101.86 -1.61
CA MET A 633 25.12 -100.79 -2.50
C MET A 633 25.35 -99.39 -1.89
N VAL A 634 25.28 -99.22 -0.57
CA VAL A 634 25.62 -97.94 0.12
C VAL A 634 27.07 -97.60 -0.01
N ARG A 635 27.93 -98.59 0.22
CA ARG A 635 29.37 -98.39 0.15
C ARG A 635 29.79 -98.02 -1.27
N MET A 636 29.10 -98.55 -2.28
CA MET A 636 29.32 -98.21 -3.69
C MET A 636 28.70 -96.85 -4.08
N SER A 637 27.51 -96.50 -3.57
CA SER A 637 26.82 -95.23 -3.89
C SER A 637 27.44 -94.02 -3.17
N LEU A 638 27.93 -94.18 -1.94
CA LEU A 638 28.70 -93.15 -1.21
C LEU A 638 30.06 -92.89 -1.88
N ASN A 639 30.71 -93.93 -2.41
CA ASN A 639 31.96 -93.76 -3.18
C ASN A 639 31.72 -93.09 -4.54
N GLY A 640 30.54 -93.23 -5.14
CA GLY A 640 30.15 -92.52 -6.36
C GLY A 640 29.75 -91.05 -6.14
N SER A 641 29.30 -90.68 -4.94
CA SER A 641 28.82 -89.33 -4.61
C SER A 641 29.91 -88.37 -4.11
N HIS A 642 31.10 -88.87 -3.74
CA HIS A 642 32.29 -88.04 -3.54
C HIS A 642 32.77 -87.29 -4.81
N LEU A 643 32.27 -87.65 -6.00
CA LEU A 643 32.56 -86.93 -7.24
C LEU A 643 31.67 -85.70 -7.49
N LEU A 644 30.67 -85.42 -6.64
CA LEU A 644 29.81 -84.22 -6.74
C LEU A 644 30.01 -83.20 -5.62
N GLN A 645 30.99 -83.41 -4.73
CA GLN A 645 31.37 -82.45 -3.68
C GLN A 645 32.37 -81.38 -4.16
N GLY A 646 32.42 -81.12 -5.48
CA GLY A 646 33.34 -80.18 -6.14
C GLY A 646 32.72 -78.85 -6.60
N TYR A 647 31.42 -78.61 -6.38
CA TYR A 647 30.75 -77.38 -6.83
C TYR A 647 29.87 -76.77 -5.75
N SER A 648 30.47 -76.34 -4.63
CA SER A 648 29.85 -75.33 -3.75
C SER A 648 30.91 -74.53 -3.01
N SER A 649 31.80 -73.90 -3.76
CA SER A 649 32.74 -72.90 -3.26
C SER A 649 33.03 -71.90 -4.37
N LYS A 650 32.05 -71.05 -4.69
CA LYS A 650 32.20 -69.73 -5.33
C LYS A 650 30.81 -69.11 -5.57
N SER A 651 30.32 -68.35 -4.59
CA SER A 651 29.79 -67.01 -4.82
C SER A 651 29.72 -66.29 -3.47
N LYS A 652 30.54 -65.24 -3.34
CA LYS A 652 30.13 -64.03 -2.62
C LYS A 652 29.12 -63.28 -3.49
#